data_AF-A0A560AE12-F1
#
_entry.id   AF-A0A560AE12-F1
#
_cell.length_a   1.000
_cell.length_b   1.000
_cell.length_c   1.000
_cell.angle_alpha   90.00
_cell.angle_beta   90.00
_cell.angle_gamma   90.00
#
_symmetry.space_group_name_H-M   'P 1'
#
loop_
_entity.id
_entity.type
_entity.pdbx_description
1 polymer ?
#
loop_
_entity_poly.entity_id
_entity_poly.type
_entity_poly.pdbx_seq_one_letter_code
_entity_poly.pdbx_strand_id
1 'polypeptide(L)'
;MFLTYKIPGALVTSAVLAAVLLGSFAYDAASRRLRETAQDKLVALADAREASVRAYLDNLESDIVLTASTRSMRDAAVGMSNGWRVEADRGDAGASLRKRYVDDNPYPAGERHRLEKADSGAMYDIAHLRLHGWMQDLMQRRGLGDVLLLSPEGVVIYSVAKGADFARPVASPALAGLQAAIRSDPRPGTLQIADFTVYGAPDEPPSAFLVSPITMPQPDGSAQLLALLAFRLEPDGLNRIMRATDGMGETGDTYLLGADGLLRSTPRFAHGLPVLSRHVGGSITMGPAGGYDGNTRVVETMNALGTAAALVAARPLRHDRLAWTVLAEASVAEVLAPVHAMRTQMMIAGCLLLLIICAGGVLFARGITTSLSAMSHAMQRLAEGELDITIPARDRRDEIGRMAGAMQVFREALGRAEVLRAEQERVRAQREKRTHALEQATQGFDARVGGIVRAVASSADGLEATAQTMSSGADRTLNEATGVAAAAEQTAASVGTVASAANQLRASISNIRRHNEESSRITQAAIGASVQAGDTMRVLVETSGRIGAVVQLIHDIAAQTNLLALNATIEAARAGEAGKGFAVVASEVKSLAAQTARATEEIGAQIDTMQSVTDGAAVAIGQIVSVIEEMGQISAIVTGAVEEQGAAIAEIAANAGQAATATQSVTAIIDGVARSANSTKTAAGDVLSASGDLTRQAASLRTEIERFLSDIRTTEEATQT
;
A
#
# COMPACT_ATOMS: atom_id res chain seq x y z
N MET A 1 -57.61 40.19 26.82
CA MET A 1 -56.52 39.19 26.89
C MET A 1 -55.19 39.94 26.85
N PHE A 2 -54.49 39.99 27.97
CA PHE A 2 -53.51 41.02 28.30
C PHE A 2 -52.17 40.89 27.55
N LEU A 3 -51.45 42.02 27.40
CA LEU A 3 -50.10 42.15 26.83
C LEU A 3 -49.09 41.15 27.43
N THR A 4 -49.39 40.63 28.63
CA THR A 4 -48.62 39.68 29.43
C THR A 4 -48.25 38.37 28.75
N TYR A 5 -49.10 37.87 27.83
CA TYR A 5 -48.84 36.61 27.14
C TYR A 5 -48.34 36.79 25.71
N LYS A 6 -48.65 37.94 25.09
CA LYS A 6 -48.31 38.21 23.68
C LYS A 6 -46.81 38.46 23.48
N ILE A 7 -46.18 39.25 24.36
CA ILE A 7 -44.76 39.60 24.22
C ILE A 7 -43.84 38.40 24.50
N PRO A 8 -43.99 37.65 25.62
CA PRO A 8 -43.17 36.46 25.86
C PRO A 8 -43.44 35.37 24.84
N GLY A 9 -44.71 35.21 24.43
CA GLY A 9 -45.10 34.28 23.39
C GLY A 9 -44.35 34.54 22.10
N ALA A 10 -44.40 35.77 21.57
CA ALA A 10 -43.73 36.15 20.32
C ALA A 10 -42.20 36.00 20.37
N LEU A 11 -41.58 36.26 21.53
CA LEU A 11 -40.13 36.14 21.73
C LEU A 11 -39.69 34.67 21.79
N VAL A 12 -40.49 33.80 22.41
CA VAL A 12 -40.26 32.35 22.40
C VAL A 12 -40.46 31.78 21.00
N THR A 13 -41.52 32.15 20.27
CA THR A 13 -41.73 31.66 18.89
C THR A 13 -40.63 32.09 17.95
N SER A 14 -40.15 33.35 18.03
CA SER A 14 -39.05 33.82 17.18
C SER A 14 -37.73 33.13 17.52
N ALA A 15 -37.44 32.89 18.80
CA ALA A 15 -36.25 32.16 19.23
C ALA A 15 -36.28 30.68 18.78
N VAL A 16 -37.43 30.01 18.91
CA VAL A 16 -37.62 28.63 18.41
C VAL A 16 -37.42 28.57 16.90
N LEU A 17 -38.05 29.49 16.16
CA LEU A 17 -37.97 29.54 14.70
C LEU A 17 -36.52 29.75 14.24
N ALA A 18 -35.81 30.70 14.87
CA ALA A 18 -34.39 30.96 14.58
C ALA A 18 -33.51 29.75 14.89
N ALA A 19 -33.73 29.07 16.02
CA ALA A 19 -32.97 27.88 16.40
C ALA A 19 -33.21 26.70 15.44
N VAL A 20 -34.44 26.48 15.00
CA VAL A 20 -34.79 25.42 14.03
C VAL A 20 -34.17 25.72 12.66
N LEU A 21 -34.26 26.97 12.18
CA LEU A 21 -33.66 27.37 10.90
C LEU A 21 -32.15 27.23 10.92
N LEU A 22 -31.48 27.77 11.95
CA LEU A 22 -30.03 27.69 12.08
C LEU A 22 -29.56 26.24 12.28
N GLY A 23 -30.30 25.45 13.07
CA GLY A 23 -30.01 24.04 13.31
C GLY A 23 -30.16 23.19 12.06
N SER A 24 -31.24 23.39 11.30
CA SER A 24 -31.46 22.71 10.01
C SER A 24 -30.38 23.08 8.99
N PHE A 25 -30.02 24.36 8.90
CA PHE A 25 -28.95 24.82 8.03
C PHE A 25 -27.59 24.21 8.41
N ALA A 26 -27.25 24.20 9.70
CA ALA A 26 -26.00 23.61 10.19
C ALA A 26 -25.95 22.10 9.95
N TYR A 27 -27.06 21.39 10.18
CA TYR A 27 -27.18 19.95 9.91
C TYR A 27 -26.99 19.64 8.43
N ASP A 28 -27.66 20.38 7.55
CA ASP A 28 -27.59 20.20 6.10
C ASP A 28 -26.20 20.55 5.56
N ALA A 29 -25.60 21.65 6.02
CA ALA A 29 -24.24 22.05 5.67
C ALA A 29 -23.19 21.02 6.15
N ALA A 30 -23.29 20.53 7.39
CA ALA A 30 -22.38 19.51 7.92
C ALA A 30 -22.54 18.17 7.19
N SER A 31 -23.77 17.75 6.91
CA SER A 31 -24.05 16.51 6.17
C SER A 31 -23.51 16.55 4.75
N ARG A 32 -23.64 17.69 4.05
CA ARG A 32 -23.05 17.87 2.72
C ARG A 32 -21.54 17.81 2.75
N ARG A 33 -20.89 18.56 3.65
CA ARG A 33 -19.41 18.57 3.78
C ARG A 33 -18.84 17.21 4.13
N LEU A 34 -19.49 16.46 5.03
CA LEU A 34 -19.06 15.10 5.39
C LEU A 34 -19.21 14.12 4.22
N ARG A 35 -20.30 14.23 3.45
CA ARG A 35 -20.46 13.45 2.22
C ARG A 35 -19.38 13.80 1.20
N GLU A 36 -19.15 15.07 0.90
CA GLU A 36 -18.09 15.52 -0.03
C GLU A 36 -16.72 15.00 0.41
N THR A 37 -16.37 15.16 1.69
CA THR A 37 -15.11 14.66 2.25
C THR A 37 -14.99 13.13 2.13
N ALA A 38 -16.07 12.40 2.39
CA ALA A 38 -16.10 10.94 2.24
C ALA A 38 -15.97 10.52 0.77
N GLN A 39 -16.59 11.26 -0.16
CA GLN A 39 -16.46 11.03 -1.60
C GLN A 39 -15.01 11.21 -2.06
N ASP A 40 -14.37 12.33 -1.69
CA ASP A 40 -12.96 12.60 -2.03
C ASP A 40 -12.03 11.52 -1.49
N LYS A 41 -12.28 11.07 -0.25
CA LYS A 41 -11.52 10.00 0.39
C LYS A 41 -11.71 8.66 -0.33
N LEU A 42 -12.93 8.32 -0.73
CA LEU A 42 -13.22 7.10 -1.49
C LEU A 42 -12.62 7.14 -2.90
N VAL A 43 -12.61 8.32 -3.56
CA VAL A 43 -11.95 8.52 -4.85
C VAL A 43 -10.44 8.27 -4.71
N ALA A 44 -9.79 8.90 -3.74
CA ALA A 44 -8.36 8.72 -3.50
C ALA A 44 -8.02 7.24 -3.18
N LEU A 45 -8.88 6.58 -2.40
CA LEU A 45 -8.73 5.16 -2.09
C LEU A 45 -8.89 4.27 -3.34
N ALA A 46 -9.91 4.51 -4.16
CA ALA A 46 -10.13 3.77 -5.41
C ALA A 46 -8.96 3.97 -6.39
N ASP A 47 -8.45 5.19 -6.52
CA ASP A 47 -7.29 5.52 -7.37
C ASP A 47 -6.01 4.83 -6.88
N ALA A 48 -5.76 4.84 -5.56
CA ALA A 48 -4.59 4.15 -4.98
C ALA A 48 -4.65 2.63 -5.17
N ARG A 49 -5.85 2.05 -5.04
CA ARG A 49 -6.10 0.62 -5.25
C ARG A 49 -5.97 0.24 -6.73
N GLU A 50 -6.48 1.07 -7.64
CA GLU A 50 -6.29 0.91 -9.09
C GLU A 50 -4.81 0.93 -9.46
N ALA A 51 -4.06 1.92 -8.97
CA ALA A 51 -2.62 2.01 -9.23
C ALA A 51 -1.86 0.79 -8.71
N SER A 52 -2.25 0.26 -7.54
CA SER A 52 -1.63 -0.93 -6.95
C SER A 52 -1.94 -2.20 -7.74
N VAL A 53 -3.19 -2.38 -8.20
CA VAL A 53 -3.58 -3.53 -9.03
C VAL A 53 -2.90 -3.46 -10.39
N ARG A 54 -2.89 -2.28 -11.03
CA ARG A 54 -2.19 -2.06 -12.30
C ARG A 54 -0.70 -2.38 -12.16
N ALA A 55 -0.03 -1.84 -11.15
CA ALA A 55 1.38 -2.14 -10.92
C ALA A 55 1.64 -3.63 -10.65
N TYR A 56 0.74 -4.32 -9.95
CA TYR A 56 0.84 -5.77 -9.76
C TYR A 56 0.75 -6.53 -11.08
N LEU A 57 -0.22 -6.19 -11.94
CA LEU A 57 -0.38 -6.78 -13.27
C LEU A 57 0.82 -6.46 -14.16
N ASP A 58 1.19 -5.19 -14.32
CA ASP A 58 2.33 -4.73 -15.15
C ASP A 58 3.63 -5.47 -14.80
N ASN A 59 3.87 -5.72 -13.51
CA ASN A 59 5.02 -6.49 -13.05
C ASN A 59 4.93 -7.97 -13.45
N LEU A 60 3.77 -8.62 -13.31
CA LEU A 60 3.57 -10.00 -13.74
C LEU A 60 3.71 -10.16 -15.27
N GLU A 61 3.21 -9.18 -16.03
CA GLU A 61 3.36 -9.13 -17.48
C GLU A 61 4.83 -9.01 -17.90
N SER A 62 5.56 -8.13 -17.24
CA SER A 62 6.99 -7.95 -17.48
C SER A 62 7.77 -9.21 -17.12
N ASP A 63 7.45 -9.83 -15.97
CA ASP A 63 8.12 -11.04 -15.51
C ASP A 63 7.89 -12.22 -16.45
N ILE A 64 6.67 -12.46 -16.94
CA ILE A 64 6.40 -13.59 -17.83
C ILE A 64 7.06 -13.41 -19.19
N VAL A 65 7.03 -12.19 -19.76
CA VAL A 65 7.66 -11.89 -21.05
C VAL A 65 9.17 -12.01 -20.95
N LEU A 66 9.77 -11.45 -19.90
CA LEU A 66 11.22 -11.56 -19.67
C LEU A 66 11.62 -13.02 -19.50
N THR A 67 10.89 -13.76 -18.67
CA THR A 67 11.14 -15.19 -18.40
C THR A 67 11.08 -16.01 -19.69
N ALA A 68 10.00 -15.88 -20.47
CA ALA A 68 9.80 -16.60 -21.74
C ALA A 68 10.88 -16.27 -22.80
N SER A 69 11.46 -15.07 -22.74
CA SER A 69 12.44 -14.58 -23.71
C SER A 69 13.88 -15.00 -23.40
N THR A 70 14.16 -15.55 -22.22
CA THR A 70 15.52 -15.95 -21.82
C THR A 70 16.03 -17.19 -22.57
N ARG A 71 17.36 -17.29 -22.76
CA ARG A 71 18.00 -18.50 -23.31
C ARG A 71 17.74 -19.72 -22.43
N SER A 72 17.89 -19.57 -21.12
CA SER A 72 17.66 -20.65 -20.14
C SER A 72 16.24 -21.21 -20.22
N MET A 73 15.22 -20.37 -20.41
CA MET A 73 13.84 -20.83 -20.56
C MET A 73 13.61 -21.55 -21.90
N ARG A 74 14.24 -21.12 -22.99
CA ARG A 74 14.23 -21.86 -24.27
C ARG A 74 14.84 -23.24 -24.12
N ASP A 75 16.01 -23.34 -23.49
CA ASP A 75 16.70 -24.61 -23.26
C ASP A 75 15.88 -25.54 -22.35
N ALA A 76 15.26 -24.99 -21.31
CA ALA A 76 14.37 -25.74 -20.43
C ALA A 76 13.11 -26.23 -21.17
N ALA A 77 12.51 -25.39 -22.02
CA ALA A 77 11.35 -25.78 -22.83
C ALA A 77 11.69 -26.92 -23.80
N VAL A 78 12.83 -26.86 -24.49
CA VAL A 78 13.32 -27.95 -25.35
C VAL A 78 13.57 -29.22 -24.54
N GLY A 79 14.21 -29.10 -23.36
CA GLY A 79 14.46 -30.22 -22.47
C GLY A 79 13.18 -30.91 -22.01
N MET A 80 12.18 -30.14 -21.59
CA MET A 80 10.87 -30.66 -21.17
C MET A 80 10.11 -31.31 -22.32
N SER A 81 10.05 -30.66 -23.48
CA SER A 81 9.38 -31.21 -24.67
C SER A 81 10.03 -32.52 -25.15
N ASN A 82 11.36 -32.60 -25.12
CA ASN A 82 12.08 -33.84 -25.44
C ASN A 82 11.84 -34.94 -24.40
N GLY A 83 11.88 -34.59 -23.11
CA GLY A 83 11.56 -35.52 -22.02
C GLY A 83 10.15 -36.09 -22.15
N TRP A 84 9.17 -35.23 -22.45
CA TRP A 84 7.79 -35.62 -22.72
C TRP A 84 7.69 -36.60 -23.90
N ARG A 85 8.35 -36.27 -25.03
CA ARG A 85 8.34 -37.13 -26.22
C ARG A 85 8.91 -38.51 -25.95
N VAL A 86 10.02 -38.61 -25.21
CA VAL A 86 10.62 -39.91 -24.84
C VAL A 86 9.69 -40.74 -23.96
N GLU A 87 8.94 -40.10 -23.05
CA GLU A 87 7.91 -40.80 -22.26
C GLU A 87 6.74 -41.26 -23.14
N ALA A 88 6.34 -40.44 -24.12
CA ALA A 88 5.25 -40.76 -25.04
C ALA A 88 5.61 -41.93 -25.98
N ASP A 89 6.87 -42.02 -26.41
CA ASP A 89 7.37 -43.14 -27.20
C ASP A 89 7.37 -44.47 -26.41
N ARG A 90 7.39 -44.40 -25.07
CA ARG A 90 7.35 -45.57 -24.17
C ARG A 90 5.94 -45.99 -23.76
N GLY A 91 4.91 -45.19 -24.05
CA GLY A 91 3.52 -45.44 -23.68
C GLY A 91 2.75 -44.18 -23.36
N ASP A 92 1.87 -44.23 -22.36
CA ASP A 92 1.12 -43.06 -21.92
C ASP A 92 1.99 -42.15 -21.02
N ALA A 93 2.63 -41.15 -21.64
CA ALA A 93 3.41 -40.14 -20.94
C ALA A 93 2.62 -39.44 -19.82
N GLY A 94 1.34 -39.15 -20.09
CA GLY A 94 0.45 -38.49 -19.14
C GLY A 94 0.27 -39.31 -17.88
N ALA A 95 -0.12 -40.59 -18.04
CA ALA A 95 -0.27 -41.52 -16.93
C ALA A 95 1.05 -41.76 -16.17
N SER A 96 2.16 -41.95 -16.88
CA SER A 96 3.50 -42.15 -16.31
C SER A 96 3.94 -40.97 -15.43
N LEU A 97 3.81 -39.74 -15.95
CA LEU A 97 4.24 -38.54 -15.25
C LEU A 97 3.32 -38.19 -14.08
N ARG A 98 2.01 -38.34 -14.23
CA ARG A 98 1.06 -38.12 -13.12
C ARG A 98 1.30 -39.10 -11.99
N LYS A 99 1.53 -40.38 -12.30
CA LYS A 99 1.87 -41.35 -11.27
C LYS A 99 3.08 -40.89 -10.45
N ARG A 100 4.16 -40.49 -11.11
CA ARG A 100 5.41 -40.09 -10.44
C ARG A 100 5.35 -38.76 -9.67
N TYR A 101 4.61 -37.78 -10.19
CA TYR A 101 4.64 -36.41 -9.67
C TYR A 101 3.36 -35.99 -8.92
N VAL A 102 2.26 -36.74 -9.05
CA VAL A 102 0.96 -36.43 -8.42
C VAL A 102 0.53 -37.55 -7.47
N ASP A 103 0.48 -38.79 -7.96
CA ASP A 103 -0.10 -39.91 -7.20
C ASP A 103 0.89 -40.47 -6.16
N ASP A 104 2.16 -40.67 -6.56
CA ASP A 104 3.25 -41.13 -5.71
C ASP A 104 4.02 -39.94 -5.05
N ASN A 105 3.45 -38.73 -5.10
CA ASN A 105 4.10 -37.55 -4.52
C ASN A 105 4.11 -37.65 -2.98
N PRO A 106 5.27 -37.49 -2.31
CA PRO A 106 5.35 -37.60 -0.86
C PRO A 106 4.68 -36.44 -0.11
N TYR A 107 4.32 -35.35 -0.80
CA TYR A 107 3.68 -34.18 -0.24
C TYR A 107 2.17 -34.15 -0.52
N PRO A 108 1.34 -33.59 0.40
CA PRO A 108 -0.09 -33.45 0.18
C PRO A 108 -0.40 -32.51 -0.99
N ALA A 109 -1.65 -32.53 -1.49
CA ALA A 109 -2.06 -31.85 -2.73
C ALA A 109 -1.63 -30.37 -2.84
N GLY A 110 -1.71 -29.58 -1.76
CA GLY A 110 -1.28 -28.17 -1.75
C GLY A 110 0.24 -27.95 -1.66
N GLU A 111 1.02 -28.99 -1.35
CA GLU A 111 2.47 -28.93 -1.16
C GLU A 111 3.25 -29.76 -2.20
N ARG A 112 2.58 -30.34 -3.18
CA ARG A 112 3.21 -31.14 -4.25
C ARG A 112 4.33 -30.38 -4.98
N HIS A 113 4.27 -29.05 -5.00
CA HIS A 113 5.32 -28.17 -5.52
C HIS A 113 6.68 -28.33 -4.83
N ARG A 114 6.79 -29.04 -3.70
CA ARG A 114 8.06 -29.31 -3.02
C ARG A 114 8.85 -30.48 -3.62
N LEU A 115 8.23 -31.29 -4.48
CA LEU A 115 8.90 -32.39 -5.17
C LEU A 115 9.69 -31.86 -6.39
N GLU A 116 11.02 -31.78 -6.26
CA GLU A 116 11.92 -31.30 -7.32
C GLU A 116 12.21 -32.33 -8.42
N LYS A 117 12.21 -33.62 -8.08
CA LYS A 117 12.56 -34.71 -9.00
C LYS A 117 11.96 -36.04 -8.54
N ALA A 118 11.47 -36.86 -9.48
CA ALA A 118 11.08 -38.25 -9.22
C ALA A 118 12.27 -39.22 -9.34
N ASP A 119 12.21 -40.35 -8.62
CA ASP A 119 13.32 -41.32 -8.53
C ASP A 119 13.31 -42.37 -9.65
N SER A 120 13.36 -41.93 -10.92
CA SER A 120 13.38 -42.85 -12.07
C SER A 120 14.62 -42.71 -12.97
N GLY A 121 15.35 -41.60 -12.86
CA GLY A 121 16.47 -41.26 -13.74
C GLY A 121 16.06 -40.94 -15.18
N ALA A 122 14.77 -40.84 -15.50
CA ALA A 122 14.28 -40.49 -16.83
C ALA A 122 14.76 -39.09 -17.28
N MET A 123 14.86 -38.91 -18.60
CA MET A 123 15.25 -37.61 -19.19
C MET A 123 14.33 -36.48 -18.75
N TYR A 124 13.03 -36.75 -18.64
CA TYR A 124 12.06 -35.79 -18.13
C TYR A 124 12.41 -35.33 -16.71
N ASP A 125 12.78 -36.24 -15.81
CA ASP A 125 13.06 -35.92 -14.40
C ASP A 125 14.29 -35.03 -14.25
N ILE A 126 15.28 -35.21 -15.12
CA ILE A 126 16.48 -34.37 -15.16
C ILE A 126 16.13 -32.96 -15.67
N ALA A 127 15.30 -32.87 -16.71
CA ALA A 127 14.80 -31.59 -17.22
C ALA A 127 13.94 -30.86 -16.17
N HIS A 128 13.08 -31.60 -15.47
CA HIS A 128 12.27 -31.10 -14.36
C HIS A 128 13.14 -30.55 -13.24
N LEU A 129 14.14 -31.29 -12.76
CA LEU A 129 15.04 -30.83 -11.68
C LEU A 129 15.72 -29.49 -12.01
N ARG A 130 16.18 -29.31 -13.27
CA ARG A 130 16.85 -28.07 -13.71
C ARG A 130 15.90 -26.86 -13.75
N LEU A 131 14.63 -27.09 -14.06
CA LEU A 131 13.62 -26.04 -14.18
C LEU A 131 12.93 -25.74 -12.83
N HIS A 132 12.76 -26.72 -11.96
CA HIS A 132 11.78 -26.64 -10.89
C HIS A 132 12.09 -25.59 -9.82
N GLY A 133 13.31 -25.57 -9.30
CA GLY A 133 13.65 -24.75 -8.13
C GLY A 133 13.37 -23.26 -8.33
N TRP A 134 13.76 -22.69 -9.48
CA TRP A 134 13.54 -21.27 -9.75
C TRP A 134 12.08 -20.96 -10.15
N MET A 135 11.36 -21.89 -10.79
CA MET A 135 9.92 -21.71 -11.06
C MET A 135 9.08 -21.79 -9.79
N GLN A 136 9.48 -22.64 -8.84
CA GLN A 136 8.86 -22.70 -7.52
C GLN A 136 9.07 -21.39 -6.76
N ASP A 137 10.29 -20.86 -6.74
CA ASP A 137 10.61 -19.56 -6.11
C ASP A 137 9.82 -18.42 -6.77
N LEU A 138 9.72 -18.41 -8.11
CA LEU A 138 8.91 -17.43 -8.84
C LEU A 138 7.42 -17.52 -8.44
N MET A 139 6.85 -18.72 -8.44
CA MET A 139 5.44 -18.97 -8.07
C MET A 139 5.16 -18.43 -6.66
N GLN A 140 6.01 -18.76 -5.69
CA GLN A 140 5.84 -18.36 -4.29
C GLN A 140 6.02 -16.85 -4.10
N ARG A 141 7.06 -16.23 -4.68
CA ARG A 141 7.34 -14.79 -4.54
C ARG A 141 6.28 -13.91 -5.19
N ARG A 142 5.69 -14.37 -6.29
CA ARG A 142 4.64 -13.64 -7.02
C ARG A 142 3.22 -14.00 -6.60
N GLY A 143 3.06 -15.00 -5.73
CA GLY A 143 1.76 -15.46 -5.27
C GLY A 143 0.92 -16.03 -6.40
N LEU A 144 1.56 -16.74 -7.33
CA LEU A 144 0.88 -17.41 -8.45
C LEU A 144 0.28 -18.73 -7.96
N GLY A 145 -0.88 -19.10 -8.51
CA GLY A 145 -1.48 -20.41 -8.23
C GLY A 145 -0.73 -21.55 -8.92
N ASP A 146 -0.12 -21.28 -10.08
CA ASP A 146 0.78 -22.22 -10.76
C ASP A 146 1.62 -21.51 -11.83
N VAL A 147 2.74 -22.12 -12.23
CA VAL A 147 3.50 -21.78 -13.42
C VAL A 147 3.53 -23.01 -14.33
N LEU A 148 2.97 -22.87 -15.52
CA LEU A 148 2.73 -23.96 -16.45
C LEU A 148 3.60 -23.81 -17.70
N LEU A 149 4.07 -24.93 -18.24
CA LEU A 149 4.61 -25.01 -19.59
C LEU A 149 3.69 -25.87 -20.44
N LEU A 150 3.22 -25.30 -21.54
CA LEU A 150 2.33 -25.97 -22.47
C LEU A 150 3.09 -26.31 -23.75
N SER A 151 2.86 -27.50 -24.28
CA SER A 151 3.29 -27.83 -25.63
C SER A 151 2.48 -27.03 -26.66
N PRO A 152 2.97 -26.86 -27.90
CA PRO A 152 2.22 -26.24 -28.98
C PRO A 152 0.88 -26.94 -29.28
N GLU A 153 0.73 -28.21 -28.91
CA GLU A 153 -0.50 -29.01 -29.05
C GLU A 153 -1.50 -28.77 -27.92
N GLY A 154 -1.15 -28.00 -26.89
CA GLY A 154 -2.02 -27.69 -25.76
C GLY A 154 -1.99 -28.73 -24.64
N VAL A 155 -0.89 -29.47 -24.49
CA VAL A 155 -0.67 -30.36 -23.34
C VAL A 155 0.17 -29.64 -22.29
N VAL A 156 -0.24 -29.70 -21.02
CA VAL A 156 0.53 -29.14 -19.90
C VAL A 156 1.67 -30.10 -19.56
N ILE A 157 2.81 -29.90 -20.22
CA ILE A 157 4.00 -30.75 -20.07
C ILE A 157 4.78 -30.46 -18.78
N TYR A 158 4.52 -29.33 -18.12
CA TYR A 158 5.08 -28.98 -16.82
C TYR A 158 4.11 -28.12 -16.00
N SER A 159 4.08 -28.34 -14.68
CA SER A 159 3.34 -27.57 -13.69
C SER A 159 4.16 -27.55 -12.40
N VAL A 160 4.29 -26.37 -11.79
CA VAL A 160 4.97 -26.24 -10.49
C VAL A 160 4.11 -26.88 -9.40
N ALA A 161 2.83 -26.52 -9.34
CA ALA A 161 1.88 -26.98 -8.33
C ALA A 161 1.51 -28.46 -8.48
N LYS A 162 1.72 -29.04 -9.68
CA LYS A 162 1.35 -30.41 -10.04
C LYS A 162 -0.16 -30.61 -9.84
N GLY A 163 -0.92 -29.64 -10.34
CA GLY A 163 -2.38 -29.55 -10.24
C GLY A 163 -3.11 -30.56 -11.15
N ALA A 164 -4.44 -30.43 -11.23
CA ALA A 164 -5.27 -31.35 -12.00
C ALA A 164 -4.92 -31.40 -13.49
N ASP A 165 -4.44 -30.29 -14.06
CA ASP A 165 -4.06 -30.18 -15.48
C ASP A 165 -2.69 -30.79 -15.81
N PHE A 166 -1.86 -31.08 -14.81
CA PHE A 166 -0.50 -31.57 -15.06
C PHE A 166 -0.52 -32.86 -15.88
N ALA A 167 0.29 -32.86 -16.95
CA ALA A 167 0.44 -33.96 -17.91
C ALA A 167 -0.88 -34.37 -18.59
N ARG A 168 -1.77 -33.40 -18.81
CA ARG A 168 -3.03 -33.54 -19.56
C ARG A 168 -3.19 -32.41 -20.58
N PRO A 169 -4.04 -32.60 -21.62
CA PRO A 169 -4.53 -31.49 -22.43
C PRO A 169 -5.17 -30.42 -21.55
N VAL A 170 -4.98 -29.15 -21.89
CA VAL A 170 -5.60 -28.02 -21.19
C VAL A 170 -7.11 -28.19 -21.15
N ALA A 171 -7.66 -28.26 -19.92
CA ALA A 171 -9.11 -28.39 -19.72
C ALA A 171 -9.82 -27.02 -19.71
N SER A 172 -9.13 -25.96 -19.28
CA SER A 172 -9.69 -24.60 -19.21
C SER A 172 -9.95 -24.03 -20.62
N PRO A 173 -11.21 -23.66 -20.95
CA PRO A 173 -11.51 -23.02 -22.23
C PRO A 173 -10.75 -21.71 -22.44
N ALA A 174 -10.53 -20.95 -21.36
CA ALA A 174 -9.78 -19.70 -21.40
C ALA A 174 -8.33 -19.93 -21.81
N LEU A 175 -7.64 -20.85 -21.12
CA LEU A 175 -6.24 -21.16 -21.42
C LEU A 175 -6.08 -21.82 -22.81
N ALA A 176 -7.03 -22.67 -23.21
CA ALA A 176 -7.06 -23.25 -24.56
C ALA A 176 -7.23 -22.17 -25.65
N GLY A 177 -8.09 -21.17 -25.41
CA GLY A 177 -8.26 -20.03 -26.30
C GLY A 177 -6.98 -19.20 -26.46
N LEU A 178 -6.27 -18.90 -25.36
CA LEU A 178 -4.98 -18.20 -25.41
C LEU A 178 -3.92 -19.01 -26.16
N GLN A 179 -3.86 -20.32 -25.92
CA GLN A 179 -2.93 -21.21 -26.61
C GLN A 179 -3.19 -21.24 -28.12
N ALA A 180 -4.46 -21.34 -28.55
CA ALA A 180 -4.82 -21.32 -29.97
C ALA A 180 -4.45 -19.98 -30.63
N ALA A 181 -4.70 -18.86 -29.95
CA ALA A 181 -4.36 -17.52 -30.44
C ALA A 181 -2.84 -17.37 -30.63
N ILE A 182 -2.04 -17.73 -29.62
CA ILE A 182 -0.57 -17.64 -29.69
C ILE A 182 -0.01 -18.59 -30.76
N ARG A 183 -0.55 -19.81 -30.87
CA ARG A 183 -0.10 -20.77 -31.88
C ARG A 183 -0.31 -20.26 -33.31
N SER A 184 -1.38 -19.50 -33.55
CA SER A 184 -1.66 -18.92 -34.87
C SER A 184 -0.69 -17.80 -35.26
N ASP A 185 -0.10 -17.10 -34.27
CA ASP A 185 0.79 -15.96 -34.47
C ASP A 185 1.82 -15.85 -33.32
N PRO A 186 2.87 -16.69 -33.30
CA PRO A 186 3.81 -16.79 -32.19
C PRO A 186 4.87 -15.69 -32.24
N ARG A 187 4.45 -14.45 -32.00
CA ARG A 187 5.36 -13.29 -31.97
C ARG A 187 6.23 -13.29 -30.71
N PRO A 188 7.57 -13.27 -30.83
CA PRO A 188 8.47 -13.16 -29.67
C PRO A 188 8.18 -11.90 -28.85
N GLY A 189 8.31 -12.00 -27.53
CA GLY A 189 8.11 -10.86 -26.63
C GLY A 189 6.65 -10.40 -26.48
N THR A 190 5.68 -11.14 -27.01
CA THR A 190 4.26 -10.86 -26.82
C THR A 190 3.69 -11.58 -25.61
N LEU A 191 2.55 -11.09 -25.15
CA LEU A 191 1.76 -11.67 -24.08
C LEU A 191 0.32 -11.82 -24.59
N GLN A 192 -0.44 -12.76 -24.06
CA GLN A 192 -1.90 -12.84 -24.12
C GLN A 192 -2.46 -13.06 -22.72
N ILE A 193 -3.66 -12.55 -22.45
CA ILE A 193 -4.26 -12.58 -21.10
C ILE A 193 -5.72 -13.00 -21.20
N ALA A 194 -6.12 -13.89 -20.29
CA ALA A 194 -7.51 -14.21 -20.04
C ALA A 194 -7.90 -13.80 -18.62
N ASP A 195 -9.08 -13.18 -18.52
CA ASP A 195 -9.72 -12.83 -17.26
C ASP A 195 -10.05 -14.09 -16.43
N PHE A 196 -10.46 -13.91 -15.17
CA PHE A 196 -10.88 -14.98 -14.28
C PHE A 196 -12.04 -15.78 -14.90
N THR A 197 -11.84 -17.10 -14.93
CA THR A 197 -12.86 -18.07 -15.34
C THR A 197 -12.88 -19.23 -14.35
N VAL A 198 -13.93 -20.05 -14.39
CA VAL A 198 -13.95 -21.31 -13.66
C VAL A 198 -12.80 -22.18 -14.17
N TYR A 199 -11.95 -22.64 -13.27
CA TYR A 199 -10.78 -23.45 -13.57
C TYR A 199 -11.03 -24.90 -13.17
N GLY A 200 -10.71 -25.84 -14.06
CA GLY A 200 -10.77 -27.28 -13.74
C GLY A 200 -12.11 -27.74 -13.19
N ALA A 201 -12.08 -28.37 -12.01
CA ALA A 201 -13.24 -28.89 -11.30
C ALA A 201 -13.98 -27.80 -10.49
N PRO A 202 -15.27 -27.98 -10.13
CA PRO A 202 -16.07 -26.94 -9.45
C PRO A 202 -15.54 -26.45 -8.10
N ASP A 203 -14.66 -27.23 -7.46
CA ASP A 203 -14.03 -26.97 -6.17
C ASP A 203 -12.68 -26.24 -6.29
N GLU A 204 -12.13 -26.07 -7.49
CA GLU A 204 -10.90 -25.31 -7.71
C GLU A 204 -11.16 -23.80 -7.76
N PRO A 205 -10.22 -22.97 -7.26
CA PRO A 205 -10.38 -21.53 -7.26
C PRO A 205 -10.43 -21.00 -8.70
N PRO A 206 -11.35 -20.04 -9.01
CA PRO A 206 -11.34 -19.35 -10.29
C PRO A 206 -9.96 -18.78 -10.59
N SER A 207 -9.53 -18.87 -11.84
CA SER A 207 -8.18 -18.48 -12.23
C SER A 207 -8.18 -17.59 -13.47
N ALA A 208 -7.28 -16.62 -13.49
CA ALA A 208 -6.90 -15.84 -14.66
C ALA A 208 -5.56 -16.35 -15.22
N PHE A 209 -5.27 -16.06 -16.49
CA PHE A 209 -4.08 -16.59 -17.16
C PHE A 209 -3.32 -15.49 -17.90
N LEU A 210 -2.01 -15.45 -17.68
CA LEU A 210 -1.06 -14.70 -18.51
C LEU A 210 -0.25 -15.73 -19.29
N VAL A 211 -0.13 -15.59 -20.61
CA VAL A 211 0.54 -16.57 -21.47
C VAL A 211 1.47 -15.88 -22.46
N SER A 212 2.74 -16.29 -22.49
CA SER A 212 3.75 -15.77 -23.42
C SER A 212 4.38 -16.92 -24.23
N PRO A 213 4.60 -16.75 -25.55
CA PRO A 213 5.26 -17.77 -26.36
C PRO A 213 6.75 -17.85 -26.06
N ILE A 214 7.26 -19.07 -25.95
CA ILE A 214 8.70 -19.34 -25.96
C ILE A 214 9.06 -19.71 -27.39
N THR A 215 9.80 -18.84 -28.06
CA THR A 215 10.12 -18.98 -29.49
C THR A 215 11.62 -19.12 -29.73
N MET A 216 12.01 -19.91 -30.71
CA MET A 216 13.36 -19.94 -31.25
C MET A 216 13.43 -19.11 -32.53
N PRO A 217 14.28 -18.07 -32.61
CA PRO A 217 14.49 -17.35 -33.86
C PRO A 217 15.15 -18.27 -34.89
N GLN A 218 14.66 -18.25 -36.12
CA GLN A 218 15.19 -19.00 -37.24
C GLN A 218 16.02 -18.10 -38.18
N PRO A 219 16.97 -18.66 -38.95
CA PRO A 219 17.81 -17.89 -39.87
C PRO A 219 17.05 -17.16 -40.98
N ASP A 220 15.84 -17.62 -41.32
CA ASP A 220 14.94 -17.00 -42.30
C ASP A 220 14.16 -15.78 -41.75
N GLY A 221 14.40 -15.42 -40.48
CA GLY A 221 13.71 -14.35 -39.77
C GLY A 221 12.37 -14.77 -39.17
N SER A 222 11.92 -16.01 -39.35
CA SER A 222 10.73 -16.55 -38.70
C SER A 222 11.03 -16.96 -37.25
N ALA A 223 9.98 -17.16 -36.46
CA ALA A 223 10.07 -17.62 -35.08
C ALA A 223 9.35 -18.95 -34.92
N GLN A 224 10.08 -19.98 -34.50
CA GLN A 224 9.50 -21.29 -34.21
C GLN A 224 8.97 -21.31 -32.78
N LEU A 225 7.68 -21.62 -32.61
CA LEU A 225 7.10 -21.84 -31.29
C LEU A 225 7.63 -23.15 -30.69
N LEU A 226 8.31 -23.06 -29.55
CA LEU A 226 8.82 -24.22 -28.81
C LEU A 226 7.82 -24.71 -27.76
N ALA A 227 7.24 -23.76 -27.01
CA ALA A 227 6.28 -24.00 -25.94
C ALA A 227 5.58 -22.68 -25.58
N LEU A 228 4.58 -22.73 -24.71
CA LEU A 228 3.97 -21.55 -24.11
C LEU A 228 4.22 -21.57 -22.60
N LEU A 229 4.70 -20.45 -22.06
CA LEU A 229 4.77 -20.22 -20.62
C LEU A 229 3.46 -19.60 -20.18
N ALA A 230 2.80 -20.17 -19.16
CA ALA A 230 1.59 -19.61 -18.59
C ALA A 230 1.72 -19.40 -17.07
N PHE A 231 1.36 -18.20 -16.60
CA PHE A 231 1.15 -17.93 -15.18
C PHE A 231 -0.34 -18.05 -14.88
N ARG A 232 -0.68 -18.91 -13.92
CA ARG A 232 -2.04 -19.04 -13.40
C ARG A 232 -2.17 -18.15 -12.18
N LEU A 233 -3.04 -17.16 -12.26
CA LEU A 233 -3.30 -16.20 -11.19
C LEU A 233 -4.51 -16.66 -10.39
N GLU A 234 -4.33 -16.72 -9.07
CA GLU A 234 -5.42 -16.93 -8.13
C GLU A 234 -5.86 -15.59 -7.50
N PRO A 235 -7.08 -15.51 -6.93
CA PRO A 235 -7.61 -14.28 -6.36
C PRO A 235 -6.76 -13.69 -5.23
N ASP A 236 -5.98 -14.50 -4.53
CA ASP A 236 -5.33 -14.12 -3.27
C ASP A 236 -4.32 -12.97 -3.40
N GLY A 237 -3.60 -12.90 -4.52
CA GLY A 237 -2.72 -11.77 -4.82
C GLY A 237 -3.50 -10.45 -4.88
N LEU A 238 -4.61 -10.44 -5.61
CA LEU A 238 -5.50 -9.27 -5.72
C LEU A 238 -6.25 -8.97 -4.42
N ASN A 239 -6.71 -10.01 -3.72
CA ASN A 239 -7.37 -9.89 -2.41
C ASN A 239 -6.47 -9.20 -1.40
N ARG A 240 -5.17 -9.50 -1.39
CA ARG A 240 -4.20 -8.84 -0.51
C ARG A 240 -4.12 -7.33 -0.75
N ILE A 241 -4.16 -6.92 -2.02
CA ILE A 241 -4.14 -5.50 -2.40
C ILE A 241 -5.47 -4.83 -2.02
N MET A 242 -6.60 -5.48 -2.28
CA MET A 242 -7.94 -4.93 -2.02
C MET A 242 -8.33 -4.91 -0.54
N ARG A 243 -7.81 -5.83 0.27
CA ARG A 243 -8.20 -5.94 1.70
C ARG A 243 -7.32 -5.14 2.67
N ALA A 244 -6.29 -4.44 2.17
CA ALA A 244 -5.42 -3.63 3.02
C ALA A 244 -6.21 -2.47 3.66
N THR A 245 -6.24 -2.41 4.99
CA THR A 245 -7.17 -1.62 5.83
C THR A 245 -6.92 -0.11 5.87
N ASP A 246 -5.78 0.34 5.36
CA ASP A 246 -5.33 1.73 5.50
C ASP A 246 -6.31 2.71 4.85
N GLY A 247 -6.72 3.71 5.63
CA GLY A 247 -7.64 4.75 5.16
C GLY A 247 -9.08 4.29 4.94
N MET A 248 -9.48 3.04 5.24
CA MET A 248 -10.83 2.56 4.91
C MET A 248 -11.92 2.89 5.95
N GLY A 249 -11.55 3.19 7.20
CA GLY A 249 -12.55 3.35 8.27
C GLY A 249 -13.11 1.99 8.74
N GLU A 250 -14.25 2.02 9.43
CA GLU A 250 -14.84 0.82 10.06
C GLU A 250 -15.64 -0.03 9.06
N THR A 251 -16.39 0.61 8.17
CA THR A 251 -17.25 -0.06 7.18
C THR A 251 -16.69 -0.01 5.76
N GLY A 252 -15.49 0.54 5.58
CA GLY A 252 -14.88 0.66 4.27
C GLY A 252 -14.43 -0.66 3.67
N ASP A 253 -14.80 -0.90 2.42
CA ASP A 253 -14.46 -2.10 1.66
C ASP A 253 -13.95 -1.70 0.26
N THR A 254 -13.01 -2.49 -0.28
CA THR A 254 -12.63 -2.34 -1.69
C THR A 254 -12.56 -3.69 -2.38
N TYR A 255 -12.97 -3.73 -3.64
CA TYR A 255 -13.01 -4.95 -4.43
C TYR A 255 -13.02 -4.66 -5.93
N LEU A 256 -12.63 -5.67 -6.72
CA LEU A 256 -12.58 -5.62 -8.16
C LEU A 256 -13.84 -6.21 -8.77
N LEU A 257 -14.36 -5.54 -9.80
CA LEU A 257 -15.51 -5.96 -10.58
C LEU A 257 -15.13 -6.05 -12.07
N GLY A 258 -15.45 -7.17 -12.72
CA GLY A 258 -15.30 -7.29 -14.17
C GLY A 258 -16.40 -6.56 -14.93
N ALA A 259 -16.18 -6.29 -16.22
CA ALA A 259 -17.21 -5.71 -17.11
C ALA A 259 -18.46 -6.61 -17.26
N ASP A 260 -18.36 -7.89 -16.91
CA ASP A 260 -19.47 -8.84 -16.83
C ASP A 260 -20.33 -8.69 -15.56
N GLY A 261 -19.96 -7.79 -14.64
CA GLY A 261 -20.64 -7.59 -13.37
C GLY A 261 -20.35 -8.67 -12.33
N LEU A 262 -19.32 -9.50 -12.55
CA LEU A 262 -18.89 -10.52 -11.60
C LEU A 262 -17.62 -10.08 -10.85
N LEU A 263 -17.50 -10.49 -9.59
CA LEU A 263 -16.37 -10.11 -8.74
C LEU A 263 -15.05 -10.73 -9.23
N ARG A 264 -13.93 -9.99 -9.13
CA ARG A 264 -12.54 -10.45 -9.38
C ARG A 264 -11.68 -10.50 -8.12
N SER A 265 -12.19 -9.93 -7.03
CA SER A 265 -11.64 -10.09 -5.69
C SER A 265 -12.79 -10.25 -4.69
N THR A 266 -12.49 -10.79 -3.51
CA THR A 266 -13.46 -11.02 -2.45
C THR A 266 -13.56 -9.79 -1.54
N PRO A 267 -14.74 -9.15 -1.41
CA PRO A 267 -14.93 -8.06 -0.47
C PRO A 267 -14.56 -8.47 0.96
N ARG A 268 -14.10 -7.52 1.75
CA ARG A 268 -13.65 -7.72 3.14
C ARG A 268 -14.79 -8.24 4.03
N PHE A 269 -15.98 -7.66 3.93
CA PHE A 269 -17.10 -7.99 4.82
C PHE A 269 -18.03 -9.06 4.24
N ALA A 270 -17.86 -9.42 2.97
CA ALA A 270 -18.61 -10.48 2.32
C ALA A 270 -17.94 -11.84 2.53
N HIS A 271 -17.91 -12.32 3.77
CA HIS A 271 -17.45 -13.67 4.06
C HIS A 271 -18.29 -14.70 3.27
N GLY A 272 -17.70 -15.29 2.22
CA GLY A 272 -18.32 -16.34 1.42
C GLY A 272 -18.91 -15.94 0.07
N LEU A 273 -18.72 -14.70 -0.43
CA LEU A 273 -18.94 -14.39 -1.86
C LEU A 273 -17.67 -14.73 -2.65
N PRO A 274 -17.57 -15.90 -3.31
CA PRO A 274 -16.39 -16.22 -4.09
C PRO A 274 -16.22 -15.27 -5.28
N VAL A 275 -14.98 -15.20 -5.79
CA VAL A 275 -14.72 -14.61 -7.11
C VAL A 275 -15.65 -15.24 -8.16
N LEU A 276 -16.05 -14.45 -9.16
CA LEU A 276 -17.10 -14.72 -10.13
C LEU A 276 -18.55 -14.71 -9.59
N SER A 277 -18.77 -14.37 -8.32
CA SER A 277 -20.13 -14.08 -7.84
C SER A 277 -20.67 -12.80 -8.44
N ARG A 278 -21.98 -12.77 -8.71
CA ARG A 278 -22.66 -11.57 -9.19
C ARG A 278 -22.68 -10.48 -8.12
N HIS A 279 -22.29 -9.27 -8.49
CA HIS A 279 -22.39 -8.11 -7.62
C HIS A 279 -23.86 -7.72 -7.42
N VAL A 280 -24.24 -7.49 -6.15
CA VAL A 280 -25.63 -7.20 -5.73
C VAL A 280 -25.85 -5.71 -5.41
N GLY A 281 -24.76 -4.93 -5.25
CA GLY A 281 -24.74 -3.53 -4.83
C GLY A 281 -25.26 -2.52 -5.87
N GLY A 282 -26.49 -2.71 -6.35
CA GLY A 282 -27.14 -1.86 -7.33
C GLY A 282 -26.46 -1.86 -8.71
N SER A 283 -27.14 -1.29 -9.70
CA SER A 283 -26.55 -1.09 -11.02
C SER A 283 -25.65 0.12 -10.97
N ILE A 284 -24.39 -0.06 -10.57
CA ILE A 284 -23.34 0.83 -11.04
C ILE A 284 -23.32 0.60 -12.54
N THR A 285 -23.96 1.49 -13.31
CA THR A 285 -24.03 1.34 -14.77
C THR A 285 -22.62 1.48 -15.33
N MET A 286 -21.94 0.33 -15.38
CA MET A 286 -20.75 0.03 -16.14
C MET A 286 -21.25 0.03 -17.59
N GLY A 287 -21.47 1.22 -18.14
CA GLY A 287 -21.54 1.48 -19.57
C GLY A 287 -20.44 0.74 -20.35
N PRO A 288 -20.59 0.67 -21.68
CA PRO A 288 -19.78 -0.22 -22.48
C PRO A 288 -18.30 0.16 -22.42
N ALA A 289 -17.44 -0.85 -22.36
CA ALA A 289 -16.02 -0.73 -22.62
C ALA A 289 -15.82 0.04 -23.94
N GLY A 290 -15.34 1.28 -23.86
CA GLY A 290 -15.10 2.13 -25.03
C GLY A 290 -15.51 3.60 -24.93
N GLY A 291 -16.13 4.05 -23.83
CA GLY A 291 -16.60 5.44 -23.70
C GLY A 291 -16.26 6.17 -22.40
N TYR A 292 -15.36 5.64 -21.58
CA TYR A 292 -15.02 6.25 -20.30
C TYR A 292 -13.79 7.15 -20.44
N ASP A 293 -13.92 8.38 -19.96
CA ASP A 293 -12.83 9.35 -19.78
C ASP A 293 -11.79 8.92 -18.72
N GLY A 294 -11.90 7.69 -18.20
CA GLY A 294 -11.01 7.13 -17.19
C GLY A 294 -11.15 7.80 -15.82
N ASN A 295 -12.21 8.59 -15.60
CA ASN A 295 -12.42 9.30 -14.34
C ASN A 295 -13.18 8.47 -13.32
N THR A 296 -12.86 8.71 -12.06
CA THR A 296 -13.52 8.08 -10.90
C THR A 296 -14.90 8.67 -10.72
N ARG A 297 -15.91 7.83 -10.58
CA ARG A 297 -17.30 8.25 -10.34
C ARG A 297 -17.73 7.84 -8.95
N VAL A 298 -18.47 8.72 -8.26
CA VAL A 298 -19.03 8.39 -6.95
C VAL A 298 -20.55 8.36 -7.04
N VAL A 299 -21.15 7.30 -6.51
CA VAL A 299 -22.61 7.10 -6.46
C VAL A 299 -23.03 6.67 -5.07
N GLU A 300 -24.23 7.06 -4.65
CA GLU A 300 -24.86 6.50 -3.46
C GLU A 300 -25.77 5.34 -3.90
N THR A 301 -25.45 4.12 -3.46
CA THR A 301 -26.13 2.87 -3.84
C THR A 301 -26.11 1.90 -2.65
N MET A 302 -26.55 0.65 -2.83
CA MET A 302 -26.36 -0.39 -1.82
C MET A 302 -24.91 -0.90 -1.84
N ASN A 303 -24.40 -1.28 -0.67
CA ASN A 303 -23.08 -1.91 -0.51
C ASN A 303 -22.97 -3.24 -1.29
N ALA A 304 -21.77 -3.82 -1.35
CA ALA A 304 -21.49 -5.05 -2.09
C ALA A 304 -22.46 -6.21 -1.80
N LEU A 305 -22.99 -6.25 -0.58
CA LEU A 305 -23.93 -7.25 -0.07
C LEU A 305 -25.41 -6.93 -0.32
N GLY A 306 -25.74 -5.74 -0.78
CA GLY A 306 -27.13 -5.29 -0.94
C GLY A 306 -27.86 -5.02 0.39
N THR A 307 -27.14 -4.84 1.49
CA THR A 307 -27.69 -4.82 2.86
C THR A 307 -27.86 -3.43 3.45
N ALA A 308 -27.07 -2.45 3.00
CA ALA A 308 -27.08 -1.09 3.52
C ALA A 308 -26.69 -0.08 2.45
N ALA A 309 -27.15 1.17 2.60
CA ALA A 309 -26.73 2.27 1.74
C ALA A 309 -25.25 2.61 1.98
N ALA A 310 -24.52 2.78 0.89
CA ALA A 310 -23.10 3.09 0.84
C ALA A 310 -22.81 4.16 -0.23
N LEU A 311 -21.82 4.99 0.05
CA LEU A 311 -21.15 5.76 -0.98
C LEU A 311 -20.13 4.84 -1.64
N VAL A 312 -20.16 4.75 -2.97
CA VAL A 312 -19.29 3.88 -3.77
C VAL A 312 -18.56 4.71 -4.81
N ALA A 313 -17.23 4.76 -4.71
CA ALA A 313 -16.35 5.27 -5.75
C ALA A 313 -15.96 4.13 -6.69
N ALA A 314 -16.18 4.33 -7.99
CA ALA A 314 -15.87 3.39 -9.04
C ALA A 314 -14.79 3.94 -9.96
N ARG A 315 -13.67 3.23 -10.03
CA ARG A 315 -12.49 3.59 -10.81
C ARG A 315 -12.15 2.48 -11.82
N PRO A 316 -12.34 2.71 -13.14
CA PRO A 316 -11.90 1.76 -14.15
C PRO A 316 -10.39 1.54 -14.09
N LEU A 317 -9.96 0.29 -14.21
CA LEU A 317 -8.56 -0.10 -14.33
C LEU A 317 -8.02 0.37 -15.68
N ARG A 318 -6.87 1.04 -15.68
CA ARG A 318 -6.19 1.45 -16.91
C ARG A 318 -5.37 0.29 -17.45
N HIS A 319 -6.03 -0.58 -18.20
CA HIS A 319 -5.42 -1.77 -18.77
C HIS A 319 -5.95 -2.08 -20.17
N ASP A 320 -5.07 -2.44 -21.10
CA ASP A 320 -5.43 -2.59 -22.52
C ASP A 320 -6.35 -3.78 -22.81
N ARG A 321 -6.32 -4.80 -21.95
CA ARG A 321 -7.01 -6.09 -22.18
C ARG A 321 -7.97 -6.52 -21.09
N LEU A 322 -7.92 -5.87 -19.93
CA LEU A 322 -8.74 -6.24 -18.77
C LEU A 322 -9.67 -5.07 -18.46
N ALA A 323 -10.96 -5.29 -18.65
CA ALA A 323 -11.99 -4.29 -18.35
C ALA A 323 -12.49 -4.47 -16.92
N TRP A 324 -11.60 -4.21 -15.95
CA TRP A 324 -11.93 -4.26 -14.53
C TRP A 324 -12.22 -2.87 -13.98
N THR A 325 -12.99 -2.81 -12.90
CA THR A 325 -13.25 -1.59 -12.14
C THR A 325 -12.97 -1.86 -10.68
N VAL A 326 -12.17 -1.00 -10.07
CA VAL A 326 -11.98 -0.93 -8.62
C VAL A 326 -13.16 -0.20 -8.02
N LEU A 327 -13.81 -0.83 -7.05
CA LEU A 327 -14.87 -0.24 -6.23
C LEU A 327 -14.31 0.00 -4.84
N ALA A 328 -14.50 1.21 -4.33
CA ALA A 328 -14.26 1.56 -2.94
C ALA A 328 -15.55 2.08 -2.32
N GLU A 329 -16.01 1.46 -1.26
CA GLU A 329 -17.28 1.80 -0.62
C GLU A 329 -17.13 2.09 0.88
N ALA A 330 -18.02 2.93 1.41
CA ALA A 330 -18.19 3.14 2.84
C ALA A 330 -19.68 3.37 3.17
N SER A 331 -20.13 2.87 4.33
CA SER A 331 -21.52 3.02 4.75
C SER A 331 -21.89 4.49 4.98
N VAL A 332 -23.05 4.89 4.46
CA VAL A 332 -23.60 6.24 4.71
C VAL A 332 -23.84 6.46 6.21
N ALA A 333 -24.15 5.39 6.97
CA ALA A 333 -24.35 5.46 8.41
C ALA A 333 -23.06 5.81 9.17
N GLU A 334 -21.91 5.26 8.77
CA GLU A 334 -20.61 5.62 9.35
C GLU A 334 -20.26 7.07 9.01
N VAL A 335 -20.40 7.47 7.74
CA VAL A 335 -20.09 8.82 7.26
C VAL A 335 -20.91 9.89 8.00
N LEU A 336 -22.17 9.60 8.32
CA LEU A 336 -23.08 10.53 9.01
C LEU A 336 -23.12 10.38 10.53
N ALA A 337 -22.41 9.40 11.12
CA ALA A 337 -22.38 9.19 12.57
C ALA A 337 -21.97 10.46 13.36
N PRO A 338 -20.96 11.25 12.94
CA PRO A 338 -20.62 12.51 13.61
C PRO A 338 -21.76 13.54 13.59
N VAL A 339 -22.55 13.58 12.50
CA VAL A 339 -23.71 14.49 12.38
C VAL A 339 -24.82 14.08 13.33
N HIS A 340 -25.06 12.78 13.51
CA HIS A 340 -26.06 12.30 14.45
C HIS A 340 -25.71 12.64 15.91
N ALA A 341 -24.43 12.58 16.28
CA ALA A 341 -23.94 13.05 17.57
C ALA A 341 -24.12 14.57 17.73
N MET A 342 -23.71 15.35 16.72
CA MET A 342 -23.87 16.81 16.71
C MET A 342 -25.36 17.22 16.83
N ARG A 343 -26.26 16.56 16.10
CA ARG A 343 -27.71 16.77 16.19
C ARG A 343 -28.21 16.58 17.62
N THR A 344 -27.77 15.53 18.30
CA THR A 344 -28.20 15.21 19.66
C THR A 344 -27.71 16.27 20.65
N GLN A 345 -26.45 16.70 20.52
CA GLN A 345 -25.89 17.80 21.34
C GLN A 345 -26.62 19.12 21.10
N MET A 346 -26.93 19.47 19.84
CA MET A 346 -27.70 20.67 19.49
C MET A 346 -29.12 20.63 20.06
N MET A 347 -29.78 19.47 20.03
CA MET A 347 -31.11 19.30 20.65
C MET A 347 -31.06 19.51 22.17
N ILE A 348 -30.06 18.94 22.85
CA ILE A 348 -29.89 19.11 24.31
C ILE A 348 -29.61 20.58 24.66
N ALA A 349 -28.67 21.22 23.97
CA ALA A 349 -28.34 22.63 24.18
C ALA A 349 -29.54 23.56 23.87
N GLY A 350 -30.28 23.26 22.79
CA GLY A 350 -31.50 23.97 22.42
C GLY A 350 -32.59 23.85 23.49
N CYS A 351 -32.84 22.64 24.02
CA CYS A 351 -33.80 22.42 25.11
C CYS A 351 -33.40 23.15 26.40
N LEU A 352 -32.12 23.14 26.77
CA LEU A 352 -31.61 23.88 27.93
C LEU A 352 -31.78 25.40 27.76
N LEU A 353 -31.44 25.95 26.59
CA LEU A 353 -31.62 27.36 26.30
C LEU A 353 -33.10 27.77 26.34
N LEU A 354 -33.98 26.94 25.78
CA LEU A 354 -35.43 27.17 25.83
C LEU A 354 -35.96 27.21 27.26
N LEU A 355 -35.48 26.28 28.10
CA LEU A 355 -35.82 26.24 29.52
C LEU A 355 -35.42 27.55 30.23
N ILE A 356 -34.20 28.05 29.97
CA ILE A 356 -33.69 29.31 30.53
C ILE A 356 -34.53 30.51 30.04
N ILE A 357 -34.83 30.59 28.75
CA ILE A 357 -35.65 31.67 28.16
C ILE A 357 -37.07 31.64 28.73
N CYS A 358 -37.69 30.47 28.84
CA CYS A 358 -39.02 30.32 29.44
C CYS A 358 -39.01 30.69 30.93
N ALA A 359 -38.02 30.23 31.70
CA ALA A 359 -37.89 30.56 33.12
C ALA A 359 -37.68 32.08 33.33
N GLY A 360 -36.75 32.69 32.58
CA GLY A 360 -36.49 34.13 32.62
C GLY A 360 -37.70 34.96 32.18
N GLY A 361 -38.38 34.55 31.11
CA GLY A 361 -39.58 35.22 30.60
C GLY A 361 -40.75 35.20 31.60
N VAL A 362 -40.96 34.08 32.30
CA VAL A 362 -42.00 33.97 33.34
C VAL A 362 -41.68 34.84 34.56
N LEU A 363 -40.42 34.86 35.00
CA LEU A 363 -39.99 35.71 36.13
C LEU A 363 -40.11 37.21 35.80
N PHE A 364 -39.67 37.60 34.60
CA PHE A 364 -39.76 38.98 34.12
C PHE A 364 -41.21 39.45 33.93
N ALA A 365 -42.06 38.62 33.31
CA ALA A 365 -43.47 38.95 33.10
C ALA A 365 -44.26 39.07 34.42
N ARG A 366 -43.96 38.23 35.42
CA ARG A 366 -44.58 38.30 36.75
C ARG A 366 -44.18 39.56 37.52
N GLY A 367 -42.91 39.99 37.42
CA GLY A 367 -42.40 41.15 38.16
C GLY A 367 -42.97 42.50 37.73
N ILE A 368 -43.21 42.69 36.42
CA ILE A 368 -43.67 43.97 35.87
C ILE A 368 -45.19 44.08 35.93
N THR A 369 -45.90 43.02 35.54
CA THR A 369 -47.36 43.06 35.37
C THR A 369 -48.10 43.19 36.69
N THR A 370 -47.60 42.55 37.75
CA THR A 370 -48.21 42.60 39.08
C THR A 370 -48.17 44.02 39.65
N SER A 371 -47.05 44.73 39.51
CA SER A 371 -46.91 46.11 40.01
C SER A 371 -47.70 47.13 39.18
N LEU A 372 -47.78 46.96 37.86
CA LEU A 372 -48.59 47.83 37.00
C LEU A 372 -50.10 47.69 37.27
N SER A 373 -50.59 46.47 37.50
CA SER A 373 -52.00 46.25 37.85
C SER A 373 -52.36 46.86 39.22
N ALA A 374 -51.45 46.77 40.19
CA ALA A 374 -51.64 47.36 41.52
C ALA A 374 -51.68 48.91 41.49
N MET A 375 -50.80 49.52 40.69
CA MET A 375 -50.80 50.98 40.46
C MET A 375 -52.06 51.48 39.76
N SER A 376 -52.57 50.73 38.78
CA SER A 376 -53.82 51.05 38.07
C SER A 376 -55.03 51.07 39.02
N HIS A 377 -55.13 50.09 39.92
CA HIS A 377 -56.20 50.04 40.91
C HIS A 377 -56.13 51.18 41.94
N ALA A 378 -54.93 51.56 42.37
CA ALA A 378 -54.74 52.67 43.31
C ALA A 378 -55.07 54.04 42.68
N MET A 379 -54.77 54.25 41.40
CA MET A 379 -55.15 55.49 40.69
C MET A 379 -56.67 55.63 40.56
N GLN A 380 -57.37 54.52 40.31
CA GLN A 380 -58.83 54.53 40.17
C GLN A 380 -59.52 54.92 41.49
N ARG A 381 -59.03 54.42 42.62
CA ARG A 381 -59.53 54.80 43.96
C ARG A 381 -59.25 56.26 44.32
N LEU A 382 -58.08 56.78 43.93
CA LEU A 382 -57.73 58.19 44.16
C LEU A 382 -58.62 59.15 43.33
N ALA A 383 -58.98 58.75 42.10
CA ALA A 383 -59.88 59.50 41.24
C ALA A 383 -61.34 59.48 41.72
N GLU A 384 -61.74 58.48 42.50
CA GLU A 384 -63.06 58.33 43.13
C GLU A 384 -63.19 59.12 44.45
N GLY A 385 -62.15 59.86 44.86
CA GLY A 385 -62.18 60.79 46.00
C GLY A 385 -61.68 60.20 47.33
N GLU A 386 -61.18 58.96 47.34
CA GLU A 386 -60.60 58.33 48.54
C GLU A 386 -59.16 58.81 48.77
N LEU A 387 -58.97 59.75 49.70
CA LEU A 387 -57.66 60.32 50.04
C LEU A 387 -56.86 59.46 51.04
N ASP A 388 -57.48 58.46 51.68
CA ASP A 388 -56.86 57.56 52.66
C ASP A 388 -56.48 56.20 52.05
N ILE A 389 -55.72 56.24 50.96
CA ILE A 389 -55.18 55.04 50.30
C ILE A 389 -53.65 55.00 50.36
N THR A 390 -53.09 53.81 50.54
CA THR A 390 -51.64 53.57 50.51
C THR A 390 -51.22 53.24 49.08
N ILE A 391 -50.34 54.06 48.49
CA ILE A 391 -49.88 53.86 47.13
C ILE A 391 -48.87 52.69 47.07
N PRO A 392 -49.13 51.61 46.30
CA PRO A 392 -48.23 50.46 46.20
C PRO A 392 -46.92 50.83 45.49
N ALA A 393 -45.88 49.98 45.63
CA ALA A 393 -44.59 50.11 44.93
C ALA A 393 -43.74 51.37 45.26
N ARG A 394 -43.99 52.01 46.40
CA ARG A 394 -43.33 53.24 46.87
C ARG A 394 -41.81 53.14 47.07
N ASP A 395 -41.31 51.96 47.42
CA ASP A 395 -39.89 51.74 47.71
C ASP A 395 -39.07 51.36 46.46
N ARG A 396 -39.71 51.29 45.28
CA ARG A 396 -39.03 51.03 44.02
C ARG A 396 -38.34 52.30 43.53
N ARG A 397 -37.14 52.17 42.97
CA ARG A 397 -36.34 53.29 42.42
C ARG A 397 -36.38 53.38 40.89
N ASP A 398 -37.33 52.70 40.26
CA ASP A 398 -37.51 52.61 38.80
C ASP A 398 -38.70 53.47 38.31
N GLU A 399 -39.04 53.36 37.03
CA GLU A 399 -40.17 54.04 36.38
C GLU A 399 -41.49 53.85 37.13
N ILE A 400 -41.71 52.68 37.72
CA ILE A 400 -42.93 52.34 38.47
C ILE A 400 -42.92 53.06 39.84
N GLY A 401 -41.75 53.18 40.47
CA GLY A 401 -41.55 54.00 41.66
C GLY A 401 -41.75 55.50 41.43
N ARG A 402 -41.33 56.02 40.25
CA ARG A 402 -41.61 57.42 39.86
C ARG A 402 -43.11 57.67 39.64
N MET A 403 -43.84 56.70 39.07
CA MET A 403 -45.30 56.76 38.95
C MET A 403 -46.00 56.72 40.32
N ALA A 404 -45.52 55.89 41.25
CA ALA A 404 -46.00 55.86 42.64
C ALA A 404 -45.75 57.20 43.37
N GLY A 405 -44.58 57.82 43.14
CA GLY A 405 -44.25 59.16 43.63
C GLY A 405 -45.16 60.25 43.07
N ALA A 406 -45.45 60.23 41.77
CA ALA A 406 -46.35 61.19 41.13
C ALA A 406 -47.81 61.09 41.65
N MET A 407 -48.29 59.87 41.90
CA MET A 407 -49.62 59.62 42.48
C MET A 407 -49.72 60.08 43.94
N GLN A 408 -48.63 59.95 44.71
CA GLN A 408 -48.52 60.46 46.08
C GLN A 408 -48.55 61.99 46.12
N VAL A 409 -47.85 62.66 45.19
CA VAL A 409 -47.89 64.12 45.03
C VAL A 409 -49.30 64.58 44.66
N PHE A 410 -50.03 63.84 43.84
CA PHE A 410 -51.42 64.14 43.48
C PHE A 410 -52.38 64.01 44.68
N ARG A 411 -52.21 62.98 45.52
CA ARG A 411 -52.94 62.79 46.79
C ARG A 411 -52.64 63.91 47.80
N GLU A 412 -51.38 64.34 47.88
CA GLU A 412 -50.92 65.39 48.80
C GLU A 412 -51.26 66.81 48.33
N ALA A 413 -51.30 67.06 47.02
CA ALA A 413 -51.69 68.34 46.41
C ALA A 413 -53.17 68.68 46.64
N LEU A 414 -54.04 67.67 46.73
CA LEU A 414 -55.45 67.83 47.11
C LEU A 414 -55.64 68.20 48.61
N GLY A 415 -54.63 67.96 49.46
CA GLY A 415 -54.71 68.20 50.91
C GLY A 415 -53.99 69.44 51.43
N ARG A 416 -53.25 70.18 50.59
CA ARG A 416 -52.41 71.34 51.00
C ARG A 416 -52.63 72.59 50.15
N ALA A 417 -53.84 72.79 49.63
CA ALA A 417 -54.19 73.95 48.80
C ALA A 417 -54.52 75.23 49.59
N GLU A 418 -54.42 75.23 50.91
CA GLU A 418 -54.81 76.40 51.69
C GLU A 418 -53.78 76.74 52.76
N VAL A 419 -53.25 77.96 52.60
CA VAL A 419 -52.80 78.81 53.70
C VAL A 419 -51.42 78.43 54.26
N LEU A 420 -50.35 78.91 53.60
CA LEU A 420 -49.35 79.82 54.18
C LEU A 420 -47.93 79.66 53.58
N ARG A 421 -47.47 80.78 53.02
CA ARG A 421 -46.12 81.34 53.23
C ARG A 421 -44.97 80.58 52.55
N ALA A 422 -44.70 80.83 51.28
CA ALA A 422 -44.14 82.08 50.74
C ALA A 422 -42.89 82.65 51.45
N GLU A 423 -42.31 81.97 52.46
CA GLU A 423 -41.19 82.51 53.26
C GLU A 423 -39.97 81.57 53.34
N GLN A 424 -39.82 80.60 52.43
CA GLN A 424 -38.68 79.65 52.44
C GLN A 424 -37.83 79.62 51.17
N GLU A 425 -38.09 80.48 50.18
CA GLU A 425 -37.34 80.45 48.92
C GLU A 425 -35.93 81.07 49.01
N ARG A 426 -35.63 81.92 50.02
CA ARG A 426 -34.33 82.60 50.10
C ARG A 426 -33.19 81.79 50.74
N VAL A 427 -33.47 80.69 51.45
CA VAL A 427 -32.42 79.91 52.14
C VAL A 427 -31.98 78.66 51.36
N ARG A 428 -32.80 78.13 50.44
CA ARG A 428 -32.46 76.95 49.62
C ARG A 428 -31.39 77.20 48.53
N ALA A 429 -31.43 78.36 47.87
CA ALA A 429 -30.61 78.64 46.69
C ALA A 429 -29.07 78.70 46.94
N GLN A 430 -28.63 78.87 48.20
CA GLN A 430 -27.21 78.87 48.57
C GLN A 430 -26.68 77.51 49.06
N ARG A 431 -27.56 76.63 49.57
CA ARG A 431 -27.19 75.24 49.90
C ARG A 431 -27.14 74.35 48.65
N GLU A 432 -28.07 74.51 47.72
CA GLU A 432 -28.13 73.72 46.47
C GLU A 432 -26.88 73.87 45.60
N LYS A 433 -26.29 75.07 45.48
CA LYS A 433 -25.07 75.28 44.66
C LYS A 433 -23.82 74.56 45.19
N ARG A 434 -23.76 74.25 46.49
CA ARG A 434 -22.61 73.58 47.11
C ARG A 434 -22.74 72.06 47.08
N THR A 435 -23.96 71.54 47.30
CA THR A 435 -24.30 70.12 47.16
C THR A 435 -24.23 69.64 45.71
N HIS A 436 -24.70 70.44 44.73
CA HIS A 436 -24.65 70.05 43.31
C HIS A 436 -23.22 70.01 42.73
N ALA A 437 -22.33 70.89 43.18
CA ALA A 437 -20.93 70.88 42.75
C ALA A 437 -20.16 69.69 43.35
N LEU A 438 -20.48 69.30 44.58
CA LEU A 438 -19.88 68.14 45.24
C LEU A 438 -20.43 66.82 44.67
N GLU A 439 -21.74 66.71 44.41
CA GLU A 439 -22.38 65.56 43.74
C GLU A 439 -21.87 65.36 42.31
N GLN A 440 -21.74 66.43 41.51
CA GLN A 440 -21.15 66.33 40.16
C GLN A 440 -19.67 65.92 40.21
N ALA A 441 -18.92 66.41 41.22
CA ALA A 441 -17.53 66.02 41.42
C ALA A 441 -17.39 64.55 41.87
N THR A 442 -18.25 64.06 42.77
CA THR A 442 -18.25 62.66 43.22
C THR A 442 -18.79 61.69 42.17
N GLN A 443 -19.86 62.02 41.44
CA GLN A 443 -20.34 61.21 40.32
C GLN A 443 -19.32 61.16 39.17
N GLY A 444 -18.70 62.29 38.85
CA GLY A 444 -17.63 62.34 37.85
C GLY A 444 -16.38 61.57 38.28
N PHE A 445 -16.06 61.56 39.58
CA PHE A 445 -14.98 60.77 40.16
C PHE A 445 -15.28 59.27 40.12
N ASP A 446 -16.48 58.84 40.54
CA ASP A 446 -16.94 57.44 40.49
C ASP A 446 -16.95 56.89 39.06
N ALA A 447 -17.49 57.65 38.10
CA ALA A 447 -17.53 57.24 36.71
C ALA A 447 -16.12 57.06 36.10
N ARG A 448 -15.18 57.99 36.39
CA ARG A 448 -13.81 57.92 35.88
C ARG A 448 -13.00 56.80 36.53
N VAL A 449 -13.01 56.72 37.86
CA VAL A 449 -12.23 55.70 38.57
C VAL A 449 -12.84 54.32 38.40
N GLY A 450 -14.17 54.19 38.45
CA GLY A 450 -14.88 52.96 38.10
C GLY A 450 -14.64 52.52 36.66
N GLY A 451 -14.49 53.46 35.73
CA GLY A 451 -14.05 53.18 34.35
C GLY A 451 -12.64 52.60 34.28
N ILE A 452 -11.67 53.20 34.99
CA ILE A 452 -10.29 52.72 35.07
C ILE A 452 -10.23 51.32 35.70
N VAL A 453 -10.94 51.10 36.80
CA VAL A 453 -10.99 49.80 37.49
C VAL A 453 -11.58 48.71 36.58
N ARG A 454 -12.65 49.00 35.83
CA ARG A 454 -13.21 48.07 34.84
C ARG A 454 -12.23 47.78 33.71
N ALA A 455 -11.49 48.79 33.23
CA ALA A 455 -10.47 48.61 32.20
C ALA A 455 -9.31 47.73 32.67
N VAL A 456 -8.85 47.92 33.92
CA VAL A 456 -7.82 47.07 34.54
C VAL A 456 -8.32 45.64 34.70
N ALA A 457 -9.54 45.45 35.22
CA ALA A 457 -10.12 44.11 35.36
C ALA A 457 -10.26 43.40 34.01
N SER A 458 -10.79 44.08 32.99
CA SER A 458 -10.89 43.52 31.64
C SER A 458 -9.52 43.22 31.01
N SER A 459 -8.49 44.01 31.31
CA SER A 459 -7.13 43.74 30.83
C SER A 459 -6.53 42.53 31.54
N ALA A 460 -6.81 42.36 32.83
CA ALA A 460 -6.43 41.17 33.58
C ALA A 460 -7.12 39.92 33.03
N ASP A 461 -8.43 39.95 32.79
CA ASP A 461 -9.15 38.83 32.15
C ASP A 461 -8.53 38.46 30.79
N GLY A 462 -8.14 39.45 29.98
CA GLY A 462 -7.45 39.23 28.70
C GLY A 462 -6.07 38.59 28.86
N LEU A 463 -5.29 39.01 29.88
CA LEU A 463 -4.00 38.41 30.22
C LEU A 463 -4.15 36.97 30.73
N GLU A 464 -5.18 36.68 31.52
CA GLU A 464 -5.50 35.33 31.99
C GLU A 464 -5.81 34.40 30.81
N ALA A 465 -6.69 34.81 29.89
CA ALA A 465 -7.01 34.03 28.70
C ALA A 465 -5.77 33.79 27.81
N THR A 466 -4.91 34.81 27.67
CA THR A 466 -3.65 34.72 26.91
C THR A 466 -2.69 33.74 27.57
N ALA A 467 -2.52 33.81 28.89
CA ALA A 467 -1.67 32.92 29.67
C ALA A 467 -2.15 31.46 29.60
N GLN A 468 -3.46 31.21 29.71
CA GLN A 468 -4.03 29.88 29.54
C GLN A 468 -3.78 29.32 28.14
N THR A 469 -3.95 30.16 27.11
CA THR A 469 -3.66 29.78 25.72
C THR A 469 -2.17 29.46 25.54
N MET A 470 -1.26 30.29 26.06
CA MET A 470 0.19 30.02 26.03
C MET A 470 0.55 28.72 26.74
N SER A 471 -0.01 28.47 27.92
CA SER A 471 0.22 27.24 28.69
C SER A 471 -0.23 26.00 27.91
N SER A 472 -1.43 26.03 27.32
CA SER A 472 -1.94 24.94 26.48
C SER A 472 -1.10 24.72 25.21
N GLY A 473 -0.59 25.81 24.61
CA GLY A 473 0.31 25.76 23.47
C GLY A 473 1.65 25.13 23.83
N ALA A 474 2.22 25.51 24.97
CA ALA A 474 3.46 24.94 25.49
C ALA A 474 3.30 23.43 25.81
N ASP A 475 2.18 23.02 26.41
CA ASP A 475 1.88 21.61 26.66
C ASP A 475 1.78 20.80 25.36
N ARG A 476 1.16 21.36 24.32
CA ARG A 476 1.11 20.72 23.00
C ARG A 476 2.51 20.58 22.40
N THR A 477 3.31 21.64 22.43
CA THR A 477 4.69 21.61 21.92
C THR A 477 5.56 20.61 22.68
N LEU A 478 5.38 20.45 24.00
CA LEU A 478 6.09 19.43 24.80
C LEU A 478 5.74 18.00 24.37
N ASN A 479 4.45 17.73 24.17
CA ASN A 479 3.98 16.42 23.70
C ASN A 479 4.50 16.11 22.29
N GLU A 480 4.45 17.08 21.38
CA GLU A 480 5.00 16.97 20.02
C GLU A 480 6.52 16.74 20.05
N ALA A 481 7.24 17.48 20.89
CA ALA A 481 8.69 17.32 21.05
C ALA A 481 9.07 15.93 21.55
N THR A 482 8.29 15.36 22.48
CA THR A 482 8.50 14.00 22.97
C THR A 482 8.23 12.96 21.88
N GLY A 483 7.18 13.15 21.08
CA GLY A 483 6.89 12.30 19.93
C GLY A 483 8.00 12.33 18.87
N VAL A 484 8.52 13.52 18.55
CA VAL A 484 9.64 13.69 17.62
C VAL A 484 10.94 13.08 18.16
N ALA A 485 11.22 13.22 19.46
CA ALA A 485 12.37 12.58 20.10
C ALA A 485 12.32 11.05 19.99
N ALA A 486 11.17 10.44 20.30
CA ALA A 486 10.98 8.99 20.16
C ALA A 486 11.14 8.53 18.70
N ALA A 487 10.60 9.30 17.73
CA ALA A 487 10.77 9.00 16.31
C ALA A 487 12.24 9.11 15.85
N ALA A 488 12.99 10.09 16.37
CA ALA A 488 14.40 10.23 16.11
C ALA A 488 15.22 9.06 16.68
N GLU A 489 14.95 8.63 17.92
CA GLU A 489 15.62 7.44 18.51
C GLU A 489 15.36 6.17 17.69
N GLN A 490 14.11 5.94 17.27
CA GLN A 490 13.76 4.81 16.41
C GLN A 490 14.46 4.88 15.04
N THR A 491 14.56 6.09 14.47
CA THR A 491 15.28 6.31 13.20
C THR A 491 16.76 6.01 13.36
N ALA A 492 17.39 6.45 14.46
CA ALA A 492 18.80 6.16 14.74
C ALA A 492 19.06 4.65 14.86
N ALA A 493 18.18 3.91 15.53
CA ALA A 493 18.26 2.45 15.62
C ALA A 493 18.12 1.77 14.23
N SER A 494 17.20 2.26 13.41
CA SER A 494 16.98 1.74 12.05
C SER A 494 18.22 1.99 11.17
N VAL A 495 18.78 3.19 11.22
CA VAL A 495 20.01 3.55 10.50
C VAL A 495 21.22 2.73 11.00
N GLY A 496 21.31 2.48 12.30
CA GLY A 496 22.33 1.58 12.87
C GLY A 496 22.23 0.16 12.31
N THR A 497 21.02 -0.34 12.09
CA THR A 497 20.78 -1.64 11.46
C THR A 497 21.23 -1.65 10.00
N VAL A 498 20.95 -0.58 9.24
CA VAL A 498 21.42 -0.42 7.85
C VAL A 498 22.94 -0.41 7.79
N ALA A 499 23.61 0.33 8.69
CA ALA A 499 25.07 0.37 8.75
C ALA A 499 25.69 -1.00 9.07
N SER A 500 25.07 -1.77 9.97
CA SER A 500 25.47 -3.14 10.27
C SER A 500 25.33 -4.06 9.05
N ALA A 501 24.18 -3.99 8.36
CA ALA A 501 23.92 -4.76 7.14
C ALA A 501 24.92 -4.41 6.03
N ALA A 502 25.23 -3.13 5.83
CA ALA A 502 26.23 -2.68 4.88
C ALA A 502 27.64 -3.25 5.20
N ASN A 503 28.01 -3.29 6.48
CA ASN A 503 29.27 -3.92 6.91
C ASN A 503 29.30 -5.43 6.65
N GLN A 504 28.19 -6.14 6.88
CA GLN A 504 28.08 -7.57 6.56
C GLN A 504 28.15 -7.83 5.05
N LEU A 505 27.48 -7.01 4.24
CA LEU A 505 27.56 -7.08 2.78
C LEU A 505 28.98 -6.83 2.27
N ARG A 506 29.71 -5.88 2.87
CA ARG A 506 31.11 -5.63 2.55
C ARG A 506 32.00 -6.85 2.81
N ALA A 507 31.77 -7.57 3.91
CA ALA A 507 32.45 -8.83 4.18
C ALA A 507 32.08 -9.92 3.15
N SER A 508 30.80 -10.02 2.78
CA SER A 508 30.33 -10.95 1.73
C SER A 508 30.98 -10.66 0.39
N ILE A 509 31.08 -9.39 -0.02
CA ILE A 509 31.76 -8.97 -1.25
C ILE A 509 33.24 -9.34 -1.24
N SER A 510 33.92 -9.19 -0.11
CA SER A 510 35.30 -9.62 0.03
C SER A 510 35.45 -11.14 -0.20
N ASN A 511 34.53 -11.93 0.33
CA ASN A 511 34.50 -13.38 0.09
C ASN A 511 34.20 -13.73 -1.37
N ILE A 512 33.24 -13.04 -2.00
CA ILE A 512 32.91 -13.23 -3.41
C ILE A 512 34.12 -12.90 -4.29
N ARG A 513 34.83 -11.80 -4.01
CA ARG A 513 36.06 -11.44 -4.71
C ARG A 513 37.11 -12.56 -4.64
N ARG A 514 37.39 -13.04 -3.43
CA ARG A 514 38.33 -14.17 -3.22
C ARG A 514 37.90 -15.43 -3.97
N HIS A 515 36.60 -15.76 -3.96
CA HIS A 515 36.07 -16.91 -4.69
C HIS A 515 36.16 -16.75 -6.21
N ASN A 516 35.99 -15.53 -6.72
CA ASN A 516 36.09 -15.25 -8.14
C ASN A 516 37.55 -15.29 -8.63
N GLU A 517 38.49 -14.77 -7.84
CA GLU A 517 39.93 -14.91 -8.10
C GLU A 517 40.36 -16.38 -8.15
N GLU A 518 39.85 -17.20 -7.22
CA GLU A 518 40.10 -18.64 -7.20
C GLU A 518 39.48 -19.35 -8.41
N SER A 519 38.25 -18.98 -8.79
CA SER A 519 37.59 -19.51 -10.00
C SER A 519 38.39 -19.19 -11.27
N SER A 520 38.91 -17.97 -11.38
CA SER A 520 39.77 -17.55 -12.49
C SER A 520 41.05 -18.39 -12.55
N ARG A 521 41.69 -18.65 -11.40
CA ARG A 521 42.87 -19.52 -11.31
C ARG A 521 42.57 -20.96 -11.76
N ILE A 522 41.45 -21.53 -11.33
CA ILE A 522 41.01 -22.88 -11.74
C ILE A 522 40.73 -22.93 -13.24
N THR A 523 40.06 -21.90 -13.78
CA THR A 523 39.76 -21.77 -15.21
C THR A 523 41.05 -21.77 -16.04
N GLN A 524 42.05 -20.98 -15.65
CA GLN A 524 43.36 -20.96 -16.34
C GLN A 524 44.07 -22.31 -16.28
N ALA A 525 44.03 -23.00 -15.13
CA ALA A 525 44.60 -24.34 -15.00
C ALA A 525 43.88 -25.36 -15.92
N ALA A 526 42.56 -25.26 -16.04
CA ALA A 526 41.75 -26.11 -16.90
C ALA A 526 42.02 -25.87 -18.40
N ILE A 527 42.25 -24.62 -18.82
CA ILE A 527 42.73 -24.30 -20.18
C ILE A 527 44.05 -25.02 -20.44
N GLY A 528 45.03 -24.87 -19.53
CA GLY A 528 46.34 -25.52 -19.68
C GLY A 528 46.25 -27.05 -19.80
N ALA A 529 45.44 -27.69 -18.96
CA ALA A 529 45.21 -29.14 -19.02
C ALA A 529 44.53 -29.58 -20.34
N SER A 530 43.58 -28.79 -20.83
CA SER A 530 42.86 -29.08 -22.07
C SER A 530 43.77 -28.94 -23.30
N VAL A 531 44.63 -27.92 -23.32
CA VAL A 531 45.67 -27.75 -24.37
C VAL A 531 46.61 -28.94 -24.39
N GLN A 532 47.10 -29.39 -23.23
CA GLN A 532 47.98 -30.57 -23.12
C GLN A 532 47.28 -31.85 -23.60
N ALA A 533 46.00 -32.03 -23.28
CA ALA A 533 45.21 -33.15 -23.78
C ALA A 533 45.08 -33.09 -25.31
N GLY A 534 44.79 -31.91 -25.87
CA GLY A 534 44.72 -31.70 -27.32
C GLY A 534 46.03 -32.03 -28.04
N ASP A 535 47.17 -31.62 -27.49
CA ASP A 535 48.50 -31.97 -28.02
C ASP A 535 48.76 -33.47 -27.98
N THR A 536 48.35 -34.15 -26.91
CA THR A 536 48.48 -35.62 -26.78
C THR A 536 47.67 -36.33 -27.86
N MET A 537 46.44 -35.87 -28.11
CA MET A 537 45.59 -36.42 -29.18
C MET A 537 46.20 -36.22 -30.56
N ARG A 538 46.78 -35.04 -30.83
CA ARG A 538 47.47 -34.74 -32.10
C ARG A 538 48.64 -35.70 -32.34
N VAL A 539 49.43 -35.99 -31.31
CA VAL A 539 50.52 -36.98 -31.39
C VAL A 539 49.97 -38.40 -31.63
N LEU A 540 48.85 -38.76 -31.01
CA LEU A 540 48.21 -40.07 -31.22
C LEU A 540 47.70 -40.25 -32.66
N VAL A 541 47.11 -39.21 -33.24
CA VAL A 541 46.66 -39.18 -34.64
C VAL A 541 47.86 -39.35 -35.59
N GLU A 542 48.94 -38.58 -35.39
CA GLU A 542 50.16 -38.70 -36.21
C GLU A 542 50.77 -40.10 -36.13
N THR A 543 50.85 -40.66 -34.92
CA THR A 543 51.42 -41.99 -34.68
C THR A 543 50.57 -43.08 -35.31
N SER A 544 49.24 -43.00 -35.18
CA SER A 544 48.31 -43.94 -35.80
C SER A 544 48.40 -43.90 -37.33
N GLY A 545 48.56 -42.71 -37.93
CA GLY A 545 48.80 -42.55 -39.36
C GLY A 545 50.10 -43.23 -39.83
N ARG A 546 51.18 -43.11 -39.06
CA ARG A 546 52.45 -43.83 -39.35
C ARG A 546 52.29 -45.35 -39.27
N ILE A 547 51.57 -45.86 -38.27
CA ILE A 547 51.30 -47.29 -38.16
C ILE A 547 50.46 -47.76 -39.35
N GLY A 548 49.43 -46.99 -39.74
CA GLY A 548 48.62 -47.28 -40.93
C GLY A 548 49.46 -47.42 -42.20
N ALA A 549 50.42 -46.52 -42.42
CA ALA A 549 51.34 -46.59 -43.56
C ALA A 549 52.22 -47.85 -43.54
N VAL A 550 52.67 -48.29 -42.36
CA VAL A 550 53.45 -49.53 -42.20
C VAL A 550 52.58 -50.76 -42.47
N VAL A 551 51.35 -50.79 -41.95
CA VAL A 551 50.40 -51.89 -42.16
C VAL A 551 50.04 -52.02 -43.64
N GLN A 552 49.84 -50.90 -44.34
CA GLN A 552 49.63 -50.90 -45.79
C GLN A 552 50.83 -51.48 -46.55
N LEU A 553 52.05 -51.10 -46.17
CA LEU A 553 53.26 -51.67 -46.77
C LEU A 553 53.36 -53.20 -46.56
N ILE A 554 53.02 -53.69 -45.36
CA ILE A 554 53.02 -55.13 -45.07
C ILE A 554 51.94 -55.84 -45.89
N HIS A 555 50.75 -55.24 -46.01
CA HIS A 555 49.68 -55.74 -46.87
C HIS A 555 50.15 -55.89 -48.32
N ASP A 556 50.81 -54.86 -48.86
CA ASP A 556 51.31 -54.86 -50.24
C ASP A 556 52.41 -55.92 -50.45
N ILE A 557 53.32 -56.09 -49.48
CA ILE A 557 54.34 -57.16 -49.48
C ILE A 557 53.67 -58.54 -49.44
N ALA A 558 52.65 -58.73 -48.61
CA ALA A 558 51.91 -59.99 -48.53
C ALA A 558 51.20 -60.31 -49.86
N ALA A 559 50.57 -59.31 -50.49
CA ALA A 559 49.96 -59.45 -51.81
C ALA A 559 51.00 -59.83 -52.88
N GLN A 560 52.16 -59.19 -52.88
CA GLN A 560 53.26 -59.50 -53.80
C GLN A 560 53.84 -60.90 -53.55
N THR A 561 53.99 -61.29 -52.28
CA THR A 561 54.47 -62.62 -51.89
C THR A 561 53.49 -63.71 -52.31
N ASN A 562 52.18 -63.45 -52.20
CA ASN A 562 51.13 -64.35 -52.67
C ASN A 562 51.19 -64.54 -54.20
N LEU A 563 51.46 -63.47 -54.97
CA LEU A 563 51.65 -63.56 -56.42
C LEU A 563 52.93 -64.33 -56.81
N LEU A 564 54.04 -64.11 -56.10
CA LEU A 564 55.29 -64.85 -56.29
C LEU A 564 55.10 -66.34 -56.00
N ALA A 565 54.43 -66.67 -54.89
CA ALA A 565 54.11 -68.03 -54.49
C ALA A 565 53.15 -68.72 -55.47
N LEU A 566 52.19 -67.98 -56.03
CA LEU A 566 51.31 -68.46 -57.09
C LEU A 566 52.11 -68.83 -58.36
N ASN A 567 52.99 -67.95 -58.82
CA ASN A 567 53.85 -68.21 -59.98
C ASN A 567 54.77 -69.42 -59.73
N ALA A 568 55.33 -69.54 -58.53
CA ALA A 568 56.13 -70.70 -58.13
C ALA A 568 55.31 -72.00 -58.10
N THR A 569 54.05 -71.94 -57.67
CA THR A 569 53.13 -73.10 -57.68
C THR A 569 52.82 -73.55 -59.10
N ILE A 570 52.63 -72.60 -60.03
CA ILE A 570 52.41 -72.89 -61.46
C ILE A 570 53.63 -73.58 -62.07
N GLU A 571 54.83 -73.05 -61.84
CA GLU A 571 56.05 -73.62 -62.41
C GLU A 571 56.40 -74.98 -61.78
N ALA A 572 56.12 -75.17 -60.49
CA ALA A 572 56.23 -76.46 -59.82
C ALA A 572 55.25 -77.50 -60.38
N ALA A 573 54.02 -77.10 -60.72
CA ALA A 573 53.07 -77.97 -61.41
C ALA A 573 53.52 -78.33 -62.84
N ARG A 574 54.21 -77.39 -63.52
CA ARG A 574 54.77 -77.58 -64.86
C ARG A 574 55.94 -78.58 -64.89
N ALA A 575 56.70 -78.67 -63.81
CA ALA A 575 57.79 -79.63 -63.63
C ALA A 575 57.35 -81.07 -63.30
N GLY A 576 56.04 -81.33 -63.14
CA GLY A 576 55.49 -82.67 -62.90
C GLY A 576 55.96 -83.30 -61.57
N GLU A 577 56.31 -84.60 -61.58
CA GLU A 577 56.74 -85.33 -60.37
C GLU A 577 58.00 -84.72 -59.71
N ALA A 578 58.89 -84.09 -60.47
CA ALA A 578 60.10 -83.46 -59.95
C ALA A 578 59.83 -82.17 -59.15
N GLY A 579 58.66 -81.53 -59.35
CA GLY A 579 58.27 -80.27 -58.71
C GLY A 579 57.45 -80.42 -57.43
N LYS A 580 57.05 -81.64 -57.03
CA LYS A 580 56.11 -81.87 -55.90
C LYS A 580 56.55 -81.23 -54.58
N GLY A 581 57.83 -81.35 -54.21
CA GLY A 581 58.35 -80.75 -52.97
C GLY A 581 58.32 -79.22 -53.00
N PHE A 582 58.59 -78.62 -54.16
CA PHE A 582 58.55 -77.17 -54.35
C PHE A 582 57.10 -76.64 -54.38
N ALA A 583 56.17 -77.40 -54.94
CA ALA A 583 54.74 -77.07 -54.96
C ALA A 583 54.14 -76.98 -53.56
N VAL A 584 54.54 -77.88 -52.64
CA VAL A 584 54.08 -77.83 -51.23
C VAL A 584 54.58 -76.57 -50.54
N VAL A 585 55.87 -76.24 -50.68
CA VAL A 585 56.44 -75.02 -50.09
C VAL A 585 55.80 -73.77 -50.68
N ALA A 586 55.59 -73.71 -52.01
CA ALA A 586 54.93 -72.59 -52.66
C ALA A 586 53.47 -72.43 -52.19
N SER A 587 52.74 -73.53 -51.99
CA SER A 587 51.38 -73.49 -51.43
C SER A 587 51.36 -73.01 -49.97
N GLU A 588 52.33 -73.42 -49.16
CA GLU A 588 52.46 -72.97 -47.76
C GLU A 588 52.76 -71.48 -47.68
N VAL A 589 53.71 -70.99 -48.49
CA VAL A 589 54.04 -69.55 -48.59
C VAL A 589 52.83 -68.76 -49.08
N LYS A 590 52.08 -69.28 -50.05
CA LYS A 590 50.83 -68.66 -50.55
C LYS A 590 49.79 -68.55 -49.43
N SER A 591 49.60 -69.62 -48.66
CA SER A 591 48.66 -69.65 -47.52
C SER A 591 49.06 -68.62 -46.45
N LEU A 592 50.35 -68.59 -46.09
CA LEU A 592 50.89 -67.66 -45.11
C LEU A 592 50.76 -66.20 -45.58
N ALA A 593 51.05 -65.92 -46.85
CA ALA A 593 50.87 -64.59 -47.44
C ALA A 593 49.39 -64.14 -47.43
N ALA A 594 48.45 -65.05 -47.74
CA ALA A 594 47.02 -64.75 -47.65
C ALA A 594 46.55 -64.52 -46.20
N GLN A 595 47.13 -65.24 -45.23
CA GLN A 595 46.86 -65.02 -43.81
C GLN A 595 47.41 -63.67 -43.34
N THR A 596 48.62 -63.30 -43.77
CA THR A 596 49.22 -61.99 -43.46
C THR A 596 48.38 -60.86 -44.06
N ALA A 597 47.93 -60.97 -45.32
CA ALA A 597 47.09 -59.96 -45.95
C ALA A 597 45.77 -59.73 -45.19
N ARG A 598 45.08 -60.81 -44.79
CA ARG A 598 43.86 -60.70 -43.96
C ARG A 598 44.14 -60.07 -42.60
N ALA A 599 45.23 -60.46 -41.93
CA ALA A 599 45.59 -59.88 -40.64
C ALA A 599 45.92 -58.39 -40.76
N THR A 600 46.60 -57.96 -41.83
CA THR A 600 46.86 -56.53 -42.07
C THR A 600 45.61 -55.75 -42.43
N GLU A 601 44.63 -56.35 -43.12
CA GLU A 601 43.34 -55.74 -43.42
C GLU A 601 42.52 -55.50 -42.15
N GLU A 602 42.48 -56.49 -41.24
CA GLU A 602 41.86 -56.34 -39.92
C GLU A 602 42.53 -55.22 -39.11
N ILE A 603 43.87 -55.24 -39.01
CA ILE A 603 44.64 -54.19 -38.31
C ILE A 603 44.38 -52.81 -38.91
N GLY A 604 44.28 -52.70 -40.24
CA GLY A 604 43.91 -51.46 -40.93
C GLY A 604 42.56 -50.92 -40.43
N ALA A 605 41.54 -51.77 -40.38
CA ALA A 605 40.22 -51.37 -39.86
C ALA A 605 40.25 -50.94 -38.38
N GLN A 606 41.11 -51.55 -37.54
CA GLN A 606 41.31 -51.09 -36.16
C GLN A 606 42.03 -49.74 -36.07
N ILE A 607 42.98 -49.47 -36.97
CA ILE A 607 43.65 -48.16 -37.04
C ILE A 607 42.67 -47.07 -37.49
N ASP A 608 41.83 -47.34 -38.48
CA ASP A 608 40.79 -46.40 -38.92
C ASP A 608 39.80 -46.07 -37.80
N THR A 609 39.40 -47.08 -37.03
CA THR A 609 38.54 -46.91 -35.85
C THR A 609 39.25 -46.06 -34.78
N MET A 610 40.54 -46.34 -34.51
CA MET A 610 41.33 -45.57 -33.55
C MET A 610 41.44 -44.11 -33.98
N GLN A 611 41.72 -43.84 -35.25
CA GLN A 611 41.79 -42.50 -35.82
C GLN A 611 40.47 -41.74 -35.68
N SER A 612 39.35 -42.40 -36.01
CA SER A 612 38.01 -41.81 -35.87
C SER A 612 37.68 -41.42 -34.42
N VAL A 613 37.98 -42.30 -33.46
CA VAL A 613 37.79 -42.01 -32.03
C VAL A 613 38.70 -40.88 -31.57
N THR A 614 39.95 -40.85 -32.03
CA THR A 614 40.88 -39.77 -31.66
C THR A 614 40.50 -38.42 -32.22
N ASP A 615 39.96 -38.36 -33.45
CA ASP A 615 39.45 -37.12 -34.04
C ASP A 615 38.21 -36.62 -33.29
N GLY A 616 37.29 -37.52 -32.94
CA GLY A 616 36.13 -37.18 -32.11
C GLY A 616 36.52 -36.62 -30.75
N ALA A 617 37.53 -37.21 -30.10
CA ALA A 617 38.07 -36.73 -28.83
C ALA A 617 38.77 -35.36 -28.97
N ALA A 618 39.51 -35.12 -30.06
CA ALA A 618 40.13 -33.82 -30.33
C ALA A 618 39.08 -32.70 -30.52
N VAL A 619 37.98 -32.99 -31.23
CA VAL A 619 36.86 -32.05 -31.38
C VAL A 619 36.20 -31.75 -30.04
N ALA A 620 35.95 -32.77 -29.22
CA ALA A 620 35.37 -32.59 -27.88
C ALA A 620 36.27 -31.74 -26.96
N ILE A 621 37.60 -31.94 -27.02
CA ILE A 621 38.56 -31.09 -26.29
C ILE A 621 38.50 -29.65 -26.78
N GLY A 622 38.40 -29.41 -28.09
CA GLY A 622 38.23 -28.06 -28.63
C GLY A 622 36.96 -27.35 -28.13
N GLN A 623 35.85 -28.09 -28.03
CA GLN A 623 34.61 -27.58 -27.43
C GLN A 623 34.78 -27.24 -25.95
N ILE A 624 35.47 -28.10 -25.18
CA ILE A 624 35.78 -27.87 -23.76
C ILE A 624 36.60 -26.58 -23.60
N VAL A 625 37.63 -26.36 -24.43
CA VAL A 625 38.44 -25.13 -24.40
C VAL A 625 37.55 -23.90 -24.61
N SER A 626 36.68 -23.92 -25.62
CA SER A 626 35.76 -22.79 -25.89
C SER A 626 34.83 -22.48 -24.72
N VAL A 627 34.27 -23.51 -24.05
CA VAL A 627 33.42 -23.32 -22.87
C VAL A 627 34.22 -22.72 -21.70
N ILE A 628 35.46 -23.17 -21.49
CA ILE A 628 36.32 -22.65 -20.42
C ILE A 628 36.73 -21.20 -20.69
N GLU A 629 36.97 -20.81 -21.95
CA GLU A 629 37.22 -19.42 -22.34
C GLU A 629 36.01 -18.52 -22.07
N GLU A 630 34.80 -18.97 -22.40
CA GLU A 630 33.55 -18.27 -22.08
C GLU A 630 33.38 -18.11 -20.56
N MET A 631 33.69 -19.15 -19.77
CA MET A 631 33.71 -19.06 -18.30
C MET A 631 34.71 -18.00 -17.80
N GLY A 632 35.88 -17.89 -18.43
CA GLY A 632 36.87 -16.86 -18.12
C GLY A 632 36.33 -15.44 -18.37
N GLN A 633 35.64 -15.22 -19.50
CA GLN A 633 35.01 -13.93 -19.80
C GLN A 633 33.90 -13.58 -18.80
N ILE A 634 33.06 -14.56 -18.43
CA ILE A 634 32.01 -14.36 -17.42
C ILE A 634 32.63 -13.99 -16.07
N SER A 635 33.70 -14.67 -15.66
CA SER A 635 34.40 -14.36 -14.40
C SER A 635 34.96 -12.94 -14.39
N ALA A 636 35.45 -12.42 -15.52
CA ALA A 636 35.91 -11.03 -15.64
C ALA A 636 34.75 -10.02 -15.49
N ILE A 637 33.59 -10.28 -16.10
CA ILE A 637 32.39 -9.46 -15.94
C ILE A 637 31.94 -9.44 -14.47
N VAL A 638 31.94 -10.61 -13.81
CA VAL A 638 31.59 -10.72 -12.39
C VAL A 638 32.57 -9.92 -11.52
N THR A 639 33.88 -9.92 -11.81
CA THR A 639 34.84 -9.08 -11.07
C THR A 639 34.46 -7.61 -11.15
N GLY A 640 34.17 -7.10 -12.35
CA GLY A 640 33.77 -5.70 -12.52
C GLY A 640 32.49 -5.35 -11.74
N ALA A 641 31.47 -6.22 -11.80
CA ALA A 641 30.24 -6.03 -11.04
C ALA A 641 30.47 -6.07 -9.52
N VAL A 642 31.37 -6.92 -9.02
CA VAL A 642 31.72 -7.02 -7.60
C VAL A 642 32.48 -5.79 -7.11
N GLU A 643 33.31 -5.17 -7.95
CA GLU A 643 33.97 -3.90 -7.66
C GLU A 643 32.97 -2.75 -7.57
N GLU A 644 32.05 -2.65 -8.52
CA GLU A 644 30.99 -1.64 -8.54
C GLU A 644 30.06 -1.77 -7.32
N GLN A 645 29.61 -2.99 -7.00
CA GLN A 645 28.82 -3.25 -5.79
C GLN A 645 29.59 -2.87 -4.51
N GLY A 646 30.90 -3.13 -4.49
CA GLY A 646 31.76 -2.74 -3.38
C GLY A 646 31.76 -1.24 -3.13
N ALA A 647 31.82 -0.43 -4.20
CA ALA A 647 31.74 1.02 -4.13
C ALA A 647 30.35 1.50 -3.64
N ALA A 648 29.27 0.94 -4.20
CA ALA A 648 27.91 1.29 -3.81
C ALA A 648 27.63 0.99 -2.32
N ILE A 649 28.11 -0.14 -1.80
CA ILE A 649 27.93 -0.48 -0.37
C ILE A 649 28.76 0.42 0.55
N ALA A 650 29.95 0.85 0.11
CA ALA A 650 30.73 1.83 0.86
C ALA A 650 29.99 3.18 0.95
N GLU A 651 29.32 3.59 -0.13
CA GLU A 651 28.49 4.80 -0.14
C GLU A 651 27.25 4.66 0.76
N ILE A 652 26.57 3.51 0.75
CA ILE A 652 25.45 3.23 1.67
C ILE A 652 25.90 3.32 3.12
N ALA A 653 27.05 2.74 3.47
CA ALA A 653 27.60 2.80 4.82
C ALA A 653 27.92 4.24 5.24
N ALA A 654 28.49 5.04 4.33
CA ALA A 654 28.78 6.46 4.58
C ALA A 654 27.48 7.27 4.77
N ASN A 655 26.49 7.08 3.91
CA ASN A 655 25.19 7.76 4.00
C ASN A 655 24.43 7.38 5.28
N ALA A 656 24.50 6.12 5.70
CA ALA A 656 23.96 5.69 6.98
C ALA A 656 24.67 6.40 8.16
N GLY A 657 26.00 6.53 8.12
CA GLY A 657 26.74 7.28 9.13
C GLY A 657 26.34 8.77 9.22
N GLN A 658 26.12 9.41 8.06
CA GLN A 658 25.64 10.79 8.00
C GLN A 658 24.20 10.92 8.54
N ALA A 659 23.30 10.02 8.16
CA ALA A 659 21.93 9.99 8.66
C ALA A 659 21.87 9.79 10.18
N ALA A 660 22.74 8.95 10.74
CA ALA A 660 22.84 8.75 12.19
C ALA A 660 23.24 10.06 12.90
N THR A 661 24.24 10.76 12.38
CA THR A 661 24.69 12.06 12.90
C THR A 661 23.60 13.14 12.80
N ALA A 662 22.88 13.18 11.68
CA ALA A 662 21.75 14.08 11.50
C ALA A 662 20.62 13.80 12.50
N THR A 663 20.33 12.52 12.75
CA THR A 663 19.29 12.11 13.71
C THR A 663 19.66 12.47 15.16
N GLN A 664 20.94 12.33 15.53
CA GLN A 664 21.45 12.82 16.82
C GLN A 664 21.31 14.35 16.94
N SER A 665 21.52 15.08 15.84
CA SER A 665 21.36 16.54 15.82
C SER A 665 19.90 16.95 16.00
N VAL A 666 18.96 16.25 15.35
CA VAL A 666 17.51 16.44 15.55
C VAL A 666 17.12 16.20 17.02
N THR A 667 17.70 15.17 17.64
CA THR A 667 17.46 14.85 19.06
C THR A 667 17.92 15.99 19.98
N ALA A 668 19.08 16.60 19.70
CA ALA A 668 19.56 17.75 20.46
C ALA A 668 18.69 19.01 20.25
N ILE A 669 18.22 19.24 19.01
CA ILE A 669 17.33 20.36 18.69
C ILE A 669 15.98 20.21 19.40
N ILE A 670 15.40 19.01 19.40
CA ILE A 670 14.07 18.79 19.98
C ILE A 670 14.09 18.87 21.51
N ASP A 671 15.19 18.46 22.15
CA ASP A 671 15.43 18.71 23.57
C ASP A 671 15.48 20.23 23.87
N GLY A 672 16.10 21.03 22.99
CA GLY A 672 16.05 22.49 23.06
C GLY A 672 14.64 23.07 22.94
N VAL A 673 13.83 22.57 22.01
CA VAL A 673 12.42 22.96 21.83
C VAL A 673 11.60 22.61 23.08
N ALA A 674 11.77 21.41 23.63
CA ALA A 674 11.10 20.98 24.85
C ALA A 674 11.42 21.91 26.04
N ARG A 675 12.69 22.28 26.22
CA ARG A 675 13.10 23.26 27.24
C ARG A 675 12.45 24.63 27.02
N SER A 676 12.40 25.11 25.78
CA SER A 676 11.78 26.40 25.44
C SER A 676 10.27 26.41 25.70
N ALA A 677 9.58 25.32 25.36
CA ALA A 677 8.18 25.13 25.67
C ALA A 677 7.94 25.11 27.19
N ASN A 678 8.77 24.40 27.96
CA ASN A 678 8.69 24.40 29.42
C ASN A 678 8.91 25.81 30.02
N SER A 679 9.88 26.57 29.51
CA SER A 679 10.07 27.97 29.91
C SER A 679 8.85 28.85 29.59
N THR A 680 8.22 28.63 28.43
CA THR A 680 6.98 29.32 28.03
C THR A 680 5.83 28.99 28.98
N LYS A 681 5.73 27.73 29.41
CA LYS A 681 4.73 27.27 30.39
C LYS A 681 4.93 27.95 31.75
N THR A 682 6.16 28.03 32.23
CA THR A 682 6.48 28.76 33.47
C THR A 682 6.11 30.23 33.37
N ALA A 683 6.53 30.92 32.29
CA ALA A 683 6.20 32.32 32.07
C ALA A 683 4.69 32.57 31.96
N ALA A 684 3.95 31.66 31.32
CA ALA A 684 2.49 31.71 31.30
C ALA A 684 1.89 31.58 32.71
N GLY A 685 2.45 30.70 33.56
CA GLY A 685 2.07 30.58 34.96
C GLY A 685 2.28 31.88 35.75
N ASP A 686 3.41 32.55 35.54
CA ASP A 686 3.72 33.83 36.18
C ASP A 686 2.73 34.93 35.74
N VAL A 687 2.42 35.01 34.44
CA VAL A 687 1.42 35.96 33.90
C VAL A 687 0.02 35.67 34.46
N LEU A 688 -0.35 34.40 34.57
CA LEU A 688 -1.63 33.99 35.15
C LEU A 688 -1.73 34.41 36.62
N SER A 689 -0.66 34.21 37.39
CA SER A 689 -0.61 34.65 38.80
C SER A 689 -0.71 36.17 38.93
N ALA A 690 0.07 36.91 38.13
CA ALA A 690 0.07 38.38 38.14
C ALA A 690 -1.29 38.96 37.71
N SER A 691 -1.95 38.35 36.73
CA SER A 691 -3.32 38.72 36.34
C SER A 691 -4.34 38.47 37.45
N GLY A 692 -4.22 37.33 38.15
CA GLY A 692 -5.04 37.03 39.33
C GLY A 692 -4.86 38.05 40.46
N ASP A 693 -3.63 38.53 40.68
CA ASP A 693 -3.34 39.62 41.63
C ASP A 693 -3.96 40.95 41.21
N LEU A 694 -3.84 41.33 39.92
CA LEU A 694 -4.47 42.54 39.38
C LEU A 694 -5.99 42.51 39.53
N THR A 695 -6.62 41.36 39.29
CA THR A 695 -8.06 41.18 39.46
C THR A 695 -8.48 41.36 40.91
N ARG A 696 -7.71 40.82 41.87
CA ARG A 696 -7.93 41.03 43.31
C ARG A 696 -7.74 42.49 43.71
N GLN A 697 -6.69 43.15 43.23
CA GLN A 697 -6.43 44.57 43.52
C GLN A 697 -7.50 45.49 42.93
N ALA A 698 -7.96 45.23 41.70
CA ALA A 698 -9.06 45.95 41.07
C ALA A 698 -10.37 45.79 41.86
N ALA A 699 -10.67 44.57 42.33
CA ALA A 699 -11.83 44.32 43.19
C ALA A 699 -11.73 45.04 44.54
N SER A 700 -10.54 45.02 45.18
CA SER A 700 -10.32 45.70 46.46
C SER A 700 -10.40 47.22 46.31
N LEU A 701 -9.84 47.79 45.24
CA LEU A 701 -9.92 49.23 44.94
C LEU A 701 -11.37 49.67 44.69
N ARG A 702 -12.16 48.84 43.98
CA ARG A 702 -13.60 49.07 43.80
C ARG A 702 -14.33 49.16 45.15
N THR A 703 -14.10 48.19 46.04
CA THR A 703 -14.73 48.18 47.36
C THR A 703 -14.32 49.39 48.21
N GLU A 704 -13.07 49.82 48.15
CA GLU A 704 -12.60 50.97 48.93
C GLU A 704 -13.17 52.29 48.40
N ILE A 705 -13.37 52.41 47.08
CA ILE A 705 -14.07 53.55 46.46
C ILE A 705 -15.55 53.55 46.84
N GLU A 706 -16.23 52.40 46.78
CA GLU A 706 -17.63 52.25 47.21
C GLU A 706 -17.79 52.68 48.69
N ARG A 707 -16.85 52.27 49.56
CA ARG A 707 -16.80 52.68 50.97
C ARG A 707 -16.56 54.18 51.12
N PHE A 708 -15.56 54.74 50.45
CA PHE A 708 -15.25 56.18 50.51
C PHE A 708 -16.42 57.06 50.06
N LEU A 709 -17.10 56.68 48.96
CA LEU A 709 -18.28 57.38 48.46
C LEU A 709 -19.48 57.26 49.42
N SER A 710 -19.63 56.10 50.07
CA SER A 710 -20.63 55.90 51.13
C SER A 710 -20.36 56.80 52.33
N ASP A 711 -19.12 56.85 52.82
CA ASP A 711 -18.73 57.66 53.98
C ASP A 711 -18.94 59.16 53.73
N ILE A 712 -18.64 59.65 52.51
CA ILE A 712 -18.95 61.04 52.11
C ILE A 712 -20.45 61.31 52.17
N ARG A 713 -21.29 60.40 51.65
CA ARG A 713 -22.76 60.54 51.70
C ARG A 713 -23.29 60.55 53.13
N THR A 714 -22.80 59.66 54.00
CA THR A 714 -23.25 59.60 55.41
C THR A 714 -22.80 60.80 56.22
N THR A 715 -21.62 61.38 55.90
CA THR A 715 -21.12 62.59 56.57
C THR A 715 -21.94 63.83 56.16
N GLU A 716 -22.42 63.89 54.91
CA GLU A 716 -23.35 64.93 54.47
C GLU A 716 -24.72 64.84 55.16
N GLU A 717 -25.29 63.64 55.31
CA GLU A 717 -26.58 63.43 56.00
C GLU A 717 -26.49 63.86 57.49
N ALA A 718 -25.36 63.58 58.16
CA ALA A 718 -25.13 63.98 59.54
C ALA A 718 -24.91 65.49 59.75
N THR A 719 -24.53 66.23 58.70
CA THR A 719 -24.32 67.70 58.75
C THR A 719 -25.60 68.47 58.37
N GLN A 720 -26.64 67.79 57.88
CA GLN A 720 -27.92 68.37 57.46
C GLN A 720 -29.06 68.19 58.47
N THR A 721 -28.96 67.24 59.40
CA THR A 721 -29.75 67.16 60.65
C THR A 721 -29.26 68.16 61.68
#